data_AF-A0A915B9K9-F1
#
_entry.id   AF-A0A915B9K9-F1
#
_cell.length_a   1.000
_cell.length_b   1.000
_cell.length_c   1.000
_cell.angle_alpha   90.00
_cell.angle_beta   90.00
_cell.angle_gamma   90.00
#
_symmetry.space_group_name_H-M   'P 1'
#
loop_
_entity.id
_entity.type
_entity.pdbx_description
1 polymer ?
#
loop_
_entity_poly.entity_id
_entity_poly.type
_entity_poly.pdbx_seq_one_letter_code
_entity_poly.pdbx_strand_id
1 'polypeptide(L)'
;MASSSTPTSIGSGGYGTLSRSACNKIAQKTNSAFGSSLMMNREDHERERLRWQQKLDETESRLAEAEIINSEMNQLKAELNKRIVEMERNQKPLIEQNRRLSERNRLLQNEIKKGEQRLCHSQDDFLTLKDGYERLMKENQSLKEKRAFPEKLEELDRYRNQVLEYSKCITALRQSALEKDRRYEMLVQKFKRLRKCVLSRRHGDNDDDRQSSFGGSDCSAESSISLDTITENFGESLEKDIESNYQQLAREHDELQRALSALKMNTVAYGDEQILRDQLLCAQTTISQQQRLIEQHTAQSDNAVDLLATITRLQDQIIGLQAKCERLERELSDTKENNELLEFQLLENNENMKHEFEESLAKKEGIDKVVETDMWIPEEQCDLSNQIPTTLTFDQICDLKRDLLDLRKLAYLDDFQRSIAHRAQLFIESLENQMLEAEAKNNLQMKNYEAKEAEREKLINDLQAQIEESYSKQKKKKELQVDVENLRKNIAEMENEKQKLLKTINDNKMEMEKQRENLLKENAAKIIEIENAKEALSNRLTAIEQEKECLLRRMAEIEHERDELIKYKGQMHSQNEKLHKQMEQIQNEKVTLMKMVTDAEVKQQTLNEEVNNLSKELGKLRYCLQQKDELIANEKKVQSDLKSNVEEVSKNHQRVVEELRATTVAQKEELEIAKDRLSQLRREKATVEQENAKLLEDLSAVEEENQKLKDDIRPPIKTQLERRFEESRYRLNCALQTVHEYEDEIVKLRRQLAEFETKLEDRSKIENDFAQLREYSQQLEKQFSTQSHLIDALKEKIIQHKKFTDFLSAATDDGEHSCEDIEEKLEHFCESQQDEGNRESTNLLRRLIRKFSQVDGSSRDRSSAYNSHTKVRPYNSADSGEWLSNSSEALASLDERHDLSDDEIEAARRKQIIKNTRG
;
A
#
# COMPACT_ATOMS: atom_id res chain seq x y z
N MET A 1 -14.28 15.80 29.95
CA MET A 1 -15.35 15.39 30.88
C MET A 1 -14.90 14.10 31.56
N ALA A 2 -15.25 13.97 32.84
CA ALA A 2 -14.57 13.15 33.84
C ALA A 2 -14.97 11.68 33.81
N SER A 3 -13.99 10.78 34.03
CA SER A 3 -14.10 9.55 34.84
C SER A 3 -12.79 8.76 34.75
N SER A 4 -11.83 9.10 35.61
CA SER A 4 -10.67 8.27 35.89
C SER A 4 -10.78 7.78 37.34
N SER A 5 -11.07 6.50 37.49
CA SER A 5 -11.03 5.76 38.75
C SER A 5 -9.57 5.57 39.17
N THR A 6 -9.17 6.30 40.20
CA THR A 6 -7.92 6.10 40.96
C THR A 6 -8.03 4.86 41.86
N PRO A 7 -6.96 4.06 42.03
CA PRO A 7 -6.90 3.06 43.07
C PRO A 7 -6.49 3.68 44.41
N THR A 8 -7.09 3.10 45.45
CA THR A 8 -7.19 3.53 46.83
C THR A 8 -5.85 3.54 47.58
N SER A 9 -5.54 4.70 48.16
CA SER A 9 -4.57 4.87 49.25
C SER A 9 -5.04 4.08 50.49
N ILE A 10 -4.25 3.10 50.95
CA ILE A 10 -4.46 2.46 52.25
C ILE A 10 -3.96 3.43 53.32
N GLY A 11 -4.91 4.15 53.93
CA GLY A 11 -4.68 4.97 55.10
C GLY A 11 -4.37 4.10 56.31
N SER A 12 -3.16 4.25 56.87
CA SER A 12 -2.83 3.85 58.23
C SER A 12 -3.55 4.80 59.20
N GLY A 13 -4.70 4.36 59.71
CA GLY A 13 -5.51 5.07 60.68
C GLY A 13 -6.31 4.07 61.50
N GLY A 14 -5.77 3.68 62.66
CA GLY A 14 -6.38 2.69 63.53
C GLY A 14 -5.74 2.63 64.91
N TYR A 15 -5.48 3.79 65.53
CA TYR A 15 -5.31 3.85 66.99
C TYR A 15 -6.70 3.62 67.62
N GLY A 16 -7.06 2.35 67.78
CA GLY A 16 -8.16 1.93 68.62
C GLY A 16 -7.78 2.15 70.08
N THR A 17 -8.24 3.25 70.66
CA THR A 17 -8.37 3.44 72.11
C THR A 17 -9.24 2.32 72.67
N LEU A 18 -8.63 1.30 73.27
CA LEU A 18 -9.35 0.32 74.06
C LEU A 18 -9.77 0.97 75.39
N SER A 19 -11.08 1.08 75.48
CA SER A 19 -11.90 1.53 76.59
C SER A 19 -11.50 0.90 77.91
N ARG A 20 -11.33 1.77 78.91
CA ARG A 20 -11.45 1.45 80.34
C ARG A 20 -12.85 0.91 80.61
N SER A 21 -12.99 -0.40 80.79
CA SER A 21 -13.97 -0.95 81.73
C SER A 21 -13.76 -2.45 81.93
N ALA A 22 -14.00 -2.90 83.16
CA ALA A 22 -14.07 -4.30 83.59
C ALA A 22 -12.73 -5.06 83.80
N CYS A 23 -11.97 -4.64 84.83
CA CYS A 23 -11.33 -5.61 85.73
C CYS A 23 -11.16 -5.02 87.15
N ASN A 24 -12.27 -4.54 87.73
CA ASN A 24 -12.41 -4.39 89.18
C ASN A 24 -13.16 -5.61 89.68
N LYS A 25 -12.42 -6.67 90.06
CA LYS A 25 -12.81 -7.77 90.97
C LYS A 25 -11.68 -8.81 90.96
N ILE A 26 -10.64 -8.56 91.74
CA ILE A 26 -9.78 -9.49 92.51
C ILE A 26 -8.76 -8.57 93.21
N ALA A 27 -9.24 -7.78 94.16
CA ALA A 27 -8.43 -6.96 95.05
C ALA A 27 -9.15 -6.82 96.40
N GLN A 28 -9.64 -7.94 96.93
CA GLN A 28 -10.25 -8.02 98.26
C GLN A 28 -10.19 -9.48 98.77
N LYS A 29 -8.97 -9.97 99.06
CA LYS A 29 -8.72 -11.07 100.03
C LYS A 29 -7.23 -11.39 100.17
N THR A 30 -6.42 -10.42 100.62
CA THR A 30 -5.10 -10.67 101.26
C THR A 30 -4.58 -9.40 101.95
N ASN A 31 -5.40 -8.77 102.80
CA ASN A 31 -4.93 -7.76 103.78
C ASN A 31 -5.21 -8.30 105.20
N SER A 32 -4.51 -9.38 105.54
CA SER A 32 -4.53 -9.98 106.87
C SER A 32 -3.20 -10.71 107.10
N ALA A 33 -2.10 -9.95 107.24
CA ALA A 33 -0.88 -10.35 107.95
C ALA A 33 0.17 -9.22 107.91
N PHE A 34 -0.18 -8.02 108.39
CA PHE A 34 0.83 -7.03 108.83
C PHE A 34 0.49 -6.69 110.27
N GLY A 35 0.94 -7.55 111.18
CA GLY A 35 0.54 -7.47 112.58
C GLY A 35 0.74 -8.77 113.34
N SER A 36 1.85 -9.46 113.14
CA SER A 36 2.38 -10.38 114.14
C SER A 36 3.90 -10.32 114.04
N SER A 37 4.50 -9.59 114.98
CA SER A 37 5.94 -9.54 115.20
C SER A 37 6.39 -10.90 115.75
N LEU A 38 6.32 -11.95 114.92
CA LEU A 38 7.21 -13.08 115.09
C LEU A 38 8.54 -12.63 114.50
N MET A 39 9.58 -12.58 115.33
CA MET A 39 10.93 -12.36 114.88
C MET A 39 11.25 -13.44 113.83
N MET A 40 11.20 -13.08 112.54
CA MET A 40 11.75 -13.91 111.48
C MET A 40 13.22 -14.11 111.84
N ASN A 41 13.63 -15.37 111.90
CA ASN A 41 15.01 -15.69 112.22
C ASN A 41 15.91 -15.06 111.15
N ARG A 42 17.12 -14.62 111.51
CA ARG A 42 18.00 -13.87 110.60
C ARG A 42 18.07 -14.50 109.21
N GLU A 43 18.20 -15.82 109.17
CA GLU A 43 18.25 -16.66 107.95
C GLU A 43 17.02 -16.52 107.03
N ASP A 44 15.81 -16.36 107.55
CA ASP A 44 14.60 -16.15 106.75
C ASP A 44 14.59 -14.78 106.07
N HIS A 45 15.05 -13.74 106.78
CA HIS A 45 15.24 -12.43 106.19
C HIS A 45 16.32 -12.43 105.11
N GLU A 46 17.39 -13.23 105.26
CA GLU A 46 18.41 -13.38 104.21
C GLU A 46 17.86 -14.14 102.99
N ARG A 47 17.05 -15.19 103.19
CA ARG A 47 16.38 -15.92 102.10
C ARG A 47 15.37 -15.07 101.34
N GLU A 48 14.55 -14.30 102.05
CA GLU A 48 13.56 -13.41 101.44
C GLU A 48 14.27 -12.28 100.67
N ARG A 49 15.33 -11.69 101.23
CA ARG A 49 16.20 -10.71 100.54
C ARG A 49 16.84 -11.29 99.28
N LEU A 50 17.36 -12.51 99.32
CA LEU A 50 17.89 -13.20 98.13
C LEU A 50 16.83 -13.45 97.07
N ARG A 51 15.59 -13.83 97.46
CA ARG A 51 14.46 -13.98 96.53
C ARG A 51 14.08 -12.66 95.87
N TRP A 52 14.04 -11.57 96.62
CA TRP A 52 13.76 -10.23 96.07
C TRP A 52 14.89 -9.73 95.18
N GLN A 53 16.15 -10.01 95.55
CA GLN A 53 17.30 -9.71 94.70
C GLN A 53 17.22 -10.49 93.39
N GLN A 54 16.97 -11.80 93.43
CA GLN A 54 16.81 -12.61 92.22
C GLN A 54 15.66 -12.09 91.34
N LYS A 55 14.51 -11.72 91.92
CA LYS A 55 13.41 -11.12 91.16
C LYS A 55 13.80 -9.78 90.53
N LEU A 56 14.58 -8.96 91.23
CA LEU A 56 15.08 -7.69 90.72
C LEU A 56 16.04 -7.95 89.54
N ASP A 57 17.01 -8.84 89.71
CA ASP A 57 17.97 -9.23 88.67
C ASP A 57 17.23 -9.82 87.43
N GLU A 58 16.20 -10.65 87.63
CA GLU A 58 15.35 -11.18 86.56
C GLU A 58 14.53 -10.08 85.84
N THR A 59 14.10 -9.03 86.56
CA THR A 59 13.43 -7.89 85.92
C THR A 59 14.39 -6.97 85.18
N GLU A 60 15.60 -6.78 85.71
CA GLU A 60 16.66 -6.01 85.05
C GLU A 60 17.14 -6.71 83.77
N SER A 61 17.31 -8.04 83.81
CA SER A 61 17.63 -8.84 82.62
C SER A 61 16.53 -8.72 81.55
N ARG A 62 15.25 -8.81 81.95
CA ARG A 62 14.12 -8.63 81.03
C ARG A 62 14.03 -7.21 80.47
N LEU A 63 14.38 -6.20 81.26
CA LEU A 63 14.41 -4.82 80.79
C LEU A 63 15.53 -4.62 79.76
N ALA A 64 16.73 -5.16 80.01
CA ALA A 64 17.85 -5.11 79.08
C ALA A 64 17.52 -5.84 77.76
N GLU A 65 16.90 -7.03 77.82
CA GLU A 65 16.42 -7.74 76.64
C GLU A 65 15.38 -6.93 75.85
N ALA A 66 14.43 -6.28 76.54
CA ALA A 66 13.45 -5.40 75.91
C ALA A 66 14.08 -4.16 75.27
N GLU A 67 15.12 -3.58 75.87
CA GLU A 67 15.89 -2.47 75.30
C GLU A 67 16.63 -2.87 74.02
N ILE A 68 17.23 -4.07 73.99
CA ILE A 68 17.88 -4.63 72.80
C ILE A 68 16.86 -4.82 71.68
N ILE A 69 15.73 -5.48 71.96
CA ILE A 69 14.65 -5.69 70.97
C ILE A 69 14.12 -4.35 70.43
N ASN A 70 13.96 -3.35 71.30
CA ASN A 70 13.49 -2.02 70.88
C ASN A 70 14.54 -1.29 70.01
N SER A 71 15.83 -1.44 70.31
CA SER A 71 16.92 -0.93 69.47
C SER A 71 16.92 -1.59 68.09
N GLU A 72 16.81 -2.92 68.02
CA GLU A 72 16.71 -3.68 66.77
C GLU A 72 15.48 -3.27 65.95
N MET A 73 14.33 -3.09 66.59
CA MET A 73 13.12 -2.61 65.93
C MET A 73 13.29 -1.22 65.33
N ASN A 74 13.99 -0.31 66.02
CA ASN A 74 14.28 1.02 65.50
C ASN A 74 15.26 0.98 64.31
N GLN A 75 16.25 0.08 64.34
CA GLN A 75 17.15 -0.14 63.21
C GLN A 75 16.40 -0.69 61.99
N LEU A 76 15.56 -1.71 62.17
CA LEU A 76 14.72 -2.26 61.10
C LEU A 76 13.78 -1.20 60.52
N LYS A 77 13.19 -0.34 61.36
CA LYS A 77 12.34 0.77 60.90
C LYS A 77 13.14 1.79 60.07
N ALA A 78 14.37 2.11 60.48
CA ALA A 78 15.25 3.01 59.73
C ALA A 78 15.67 2.40 58.39
N GLU A 79 15.99 1.11 58.35
CA GLU A 79 16.33 0.39 57.11
C GLU A 79 15.15 0.30 56.14
N LEU A 80 13.94 0.01 56.64
CA LEU A 80 12.72 0.00 55.84
C LEU A 80 12.45 1.39 55.23
N ASN A 81 12.55 2.45 56.02
CA ASN A 81 12.36 3.81 55.52
C ASN A 81 13.41 4.18 54.46
N LYS A 82 14.67 3.81 54.67
CA LYS A 82 15.74 4.00 53.68
C LYS A 82 15.41 3.28 52.37
N ARG A 83 14.92 2.04 52.47
CA ARG A 83 14.52 1.22 51.31
C ARG A 83 13.32 1.81 50.57
N ILE A 84 12.33 2.35 51.28
CA ILE A 84 11.18 3.05 50.69
C ILE A 84 11.66 4.27 49.90
N VAL A 85 12.52 5.12 50.48
CA VAL A 85 13.06 6.30 49.81
C VAL A 85 13.88 5.93 48.58
N GLU A 86 14.69 4.86 48.66
CA GLU A 86 15.44 4.34 47.51
C GLU A 86 14.51 3.82 46.40
N MET A 87 13.44 3.08 46.74
CA MET A 87 12.45 2.65 45.76
C MET A 87 11.73 3.83 45.11
N GLU A 88 11.30 4.83 45.88
CA GLU A 88 10.67 6.04 45.35
C GLU A 88 11.62 6.83 44.43
N ARG A 89 12.90 6.92 44.79
CA ARG A 89 13.94 7.55 43.98
C ARG A 89 14.14 6.81 42.65
N ASN A 90 14.07 5.49 42.64
CA ASN A 90 14.19 4.67 41.44
C ASN A 90 12.92 4.67 40.58
N GLN A 91 11.73 4.80 41.18
CA GLN A 91 10.45 4.84 40.46
C GLN A 91 10.20 6.19 39.75
N LYS A 92 10.58 7.31 40.35
CA LYS A 92 10.40 8.65 39.74
C LYS A 92 10.91 8.79 38.29
N PRO A 93 12.15 8.39 37.95
CA PRO A 93 12.63 8.49 36.57
C PRO A 93 11.87 7.56 35.62
N LEU A 94 11.42 6.39 36.08
CA LEU A 94 10.60 5.46 35.28
C LEU A 94 9.21 6.04 34.98
N ILE A 95 8.59 6.71 35.96
CA ILE A 95 7.31 7.41 35.78
C ILE A 95 7.46 8.55 34.76
N GLU A 96 8.51 9.36 34.87
CA GLU A 96 8.76 10.45 33.92
C GLU A 96 9.12 9.93 32.53
N GLN A 97 9.85 8.82 32.42
CA GLN A 97 10.10 8.16 31.14
C GLN A 97 8.81 7.65 30.51
N ASN A 98 7.93 6.99 31.28
CA ASN A 98 6.62 6.57 30.80
C ASN A 98 5.77 7.76 30.37
N ARG A 99 5.77 8.88 31.11
CA ARG A 99 5.06 10.11 30.74
C ARG A 99 5.52 10.64 29.38
N ARG A 100 6.83 10.70 29.15
CA ARG A 100 7.42 11.12 27.86
C ARG A 100 7.08 10.16 26.73
N LEU A 101 7.10 8.86 26.98
CA LEU A 101 6.68 7.85 26.00
C LEU A 101 5.20 7.98 25.65
N SER A 102 4.32 8.20 26.64
CA SER A 102 2.90 8.46 26.38
C SER A 102 2.68 9.74 25.56
N GLU A 103 3.43 10.80 25.83
CA GLU A 103 3.37 12.05 25.07
C GLU A 103 3.86 11.87 23.62
N ARG A 104 4.96 11.12 23.43
CA ARG A 104 5.45 10.73 22.09
C ARG A 104 4.44 9.87 21.35
N ASN A 105 3.82 8.89 22.00
CA ASN A 105 2.77 8.06 21.40
C ASN A 105 1.56 8.89 20.98
N ARG A 106 1.16 9.89 21.78
CA ARG A 106 0.09 10.82 21.42
C ARG A 106 0.45 11.66 20.19
N LEU A 107 1.69 12.14 20.08
CA LEU A 107 2.17 12.87 18.90
C LEU A 107 2.19 11.98 17.65
N LEU A 108 2.73 10.76 17.76
CA LEU A 108 2.73 9.78 16.67
C LEU A 108 1.31 9.42 16.23
N GLN A 109 0.36 9.22 17.15
CA GLN A 109 -1.04 9.01 16.81
C GLN A 109 -1.64 10.20 16.05
N ASN A 110 -1.28 11.43 16.40
CA ASN A 110 -1.73 12.61 15.66
C ASN A 110 -1.09 12.71 14.27
N GLU A 111 0.17 12.30 14.10
CA GLU A 111 0.84 12.24 12.81
C GLU A 111 0.26 11.15 11.91
N ILE A 112 -0.05 9.98 12.47
CA ILE A 112 -0.76 8.89 11.78
C ILE A 112 -2.12 9.41 11.29
N LYS A 113 -2.92 10.05 12.15
CA LYS A 113 -4.21 10.65 11.75
C LYS A 113 -4.06 11.68 10.63
N LYS A 114 -3.02 12.52 10.65
CA LYS A 114 -2.72 13.45 9.56
C LYS A 114 -2.29 12.74 8.27
N GLY A 115 -1.57 11.63 8.40
CA GLY A 115 -1.22 10.75 7.28
C GLY A 115 -2.46 10.12 6.65
N GLU A 116 -3.34 9.53 7.48
CA GLU A 116 -4.62 8.95 7.07
C GLU A 116 -5.53 9.98 6.39
N GLN A 117 -5.62 11.19 6.94
CA GLN A 117 -6.35 12.28 6.31
C GLN A 117 -5.77 12.62 4.93
N ARG A 118 -4.45 12.78 4.81
CA ARG A 118 -3.81 13.06 3.51
C ARG A 118 -4.03 11.94 2.50
N LEU A 119 -4.00 10.69 2.95
CA LEU A 119 -4.31 9.53 2.10
C LEU A 119 -5.76 9.59 1.62
N CYS A 120 -6.71 9.88 2.50
CA CYS A 120 -8.12 10.04 2.16
C CYS A 120 -8.32 11.13 1.08
N HIS A 121 -7.74 12.32 1.28
CA HIS A 121 -7.80 13.40 0.27
C HIS A 121 -7.16 12.96 -1.06
N SER A 122 -6.03 12.27 -1.04
CA SER A 122 -5.39 11.77 -2.28
C SER A 122 -6.24 10.70 -2.98
N GLN A 123 -6.99 9.88 -2.23
CA GLN A 123 -7.92 8.91 -2.79
C GLN A 123 -9.12 9.60 -3.45
N ASP A 124 -9.66 10.65 -2.81
CA ASP A 124 -10.73 11.49 -3.36
C ASP A 124 -10.28 12.25 -4.62
N ASP A 125 -9.06 12.79 -4.63
CA ASP A 125 -8.46 13.43 -5.80
C ASP A 125 -8.30 12.44 -6.96
N PHE A 126 -7.84 11.22 -6.67
CA PHE A 126 -7.71 10.16 -7.67
C PHE A 126 -9.06 9.73 -8.24
N LEU A 127 -10.09 9.59 -7.39
CA LEU A 127 -11.46 9.33 -7.82
C LEU A 127 -11.98 10.45 -8.72
N THR A 128 -11.78 11.70 -8.33
CA THR A 128 -12.18 12.88 -9.11
C THR A 128 -11.47 12.92 -10.47
N LEU A 129 -10.17 12.61 -10.51
CA LEU A 129 -9.39 12.57 -11.74
C LEU A 129 -9.85 11.41 -12.65
N LYS A 130 -10.15 10.25 -12.08
CA LYS A 130 -10.71 9.11 -12.79
C LYS A 130 -12.06 9.46 -13.41
N ASP A 131 -12.95 10.10 -12.66
CA ASP A 131 -14.26 10.54 -13.17
C ASP A 131 -14.12 11.62 -14.26
N GLY A 132 -13.11 12.48 -14.14
CA GLY A 132 -12.73 13.45 -15.17
C GLY A 132 -12.24 12.76 -16.45
N TYR A 133 -11.37 11.76 -16.32
CA TYR A 133 -10.87 10.97 -17.43
C TYR A 133 -11.99 10.17 -18.12
N GLU A 134 -12.87 9.52 -17.36
CA GLU A 134 -14.02 8.79 -17.91
C GLU A 134 -14.97 9.73 -18.68
N ARG A 135 -15.22 10.93 -18.17
CA ARG A 135 -15.98 11.97 -18.90
C ARG A 135 -15.30 12.37 -20.20
N LEU A 136 -14.00 12.66 -20.16
CA LEU A 136 -13.23 13.04 -21.33
C LEU A 136 -13.18 11.92 -22.39
N MET A 137 -13.11 10.66 -21.95
CA MET A 137 -13.16 9.50 -22.84
C MET A 137 -14.52 9.35 -23.51
N LYS A 138 -15.63 9.54 -22.77
CA LYS A 138 -16.99 9.56 -23.35
C LYS A 138 -17.17 10.71 -24.34
N GLU A 139 -16.67 11.90 -24.03
CA GLU A 139 -16.71 13.05 -24.92
C GLU A 139 -15.87 12.80 -26.19
N ASN A 140 -14.66 12.26 -26.07
CA ASN A 140 -13.83 11.88 -27.20
C ASN A 140 -14.51 10.84 -28.09
N GLN A 141 -15.19 9.87 -27.49
CA GLN A 141 -15.95 8.87 -28.21
C GLN A 141 -17.12 9.52 -28.98
N SER A 142 -17.88 10.41 -28.34
CA SER A 142 -18.94 11.18 -29.00
C SER A 142 -18.40 12.08 -30.12
N LEU A 143 -17.22 12.70 -29.94
CA LEU A 143 -16.57 13.49 -30.97
C LEU A 143 -16.03 12.65 -32.13
N LYS A 144 -15.56 11.42 -31.87
CA LYS A 144 -15.21 10.46 -32.93
C LYS A 144 -16.44 10.07 -33.74
N GLU A 145 -17.56 9.79 -33.07
CA GLU A 145 -18.85 9.51 -33.71
C GLU A 145 -19.36 10.71 -34.53
N LYS A 146 -19.21 11.94 -34.02
CA LYS A 146 -19.55 13.17 -34.76
C LYS A 146 -18.58 13.50 -35.91
N ARG A 147 -17.29 13.17 -35.79
CA ARG A 147 -16.28 13.35 -36.85
C ARG A 147 -16.45 12.34 -37.98
N ALA A 148 -16.93 11.14 -37.67
CA ALA A 148 -17.41 10.21 -38.67
C ALA A 148 -18.77 10.72 -39.17
N PHE A 149 -18.79 11.78 -40.00
CA PHE A 149 -20.01 12.31 -40.62
C PHE A 149 -20.66 11.22 -41.49
N PRO A 150 -21.68 10.50 -40.99
CA PRO A 150 -22.22 9.34 -41.69
C PRO A 150 -22.92 9.80 -42.97
N GLU A 151 -23.58 10.96 -42.93
CA GLU A 151 -24.18 11.62 -44.08
C GLU A 151 -23.19 11.90 -45.22
N LYS A 152 -21.98 12.40 -44.92
CA LYS A 152 -20.98 12.68 -45.97
C LYS A 152 -20.39 11.41 -46.57
N LEU A 153 -20.29 10.33 -45.79
CA LEU A 153 -19.87 9.02 -46.29
C LEU A 153 -20.96 8.38 -47.14
N GLU A 154 -22.23 8.46 -46.73
CA GLU A 154 -23.39 8.02 -47.52
C GLU A 154 -23.55 8.84 -48.81
N GLU A 155 -23.28 10.13 -48.77
CA GLU A 155 -23.30 11.01 -49.95
C GLU A 155 -22.14 10.70 -50.91
N LEU A 156 -20.94 10.43 -50.39
CA LEU A 156 -19.81 9.94 -51.20
C LEU A 156 -20.11 8.58 -51.82
N ASP A 157 -20.77 7.67 -51.12
CA ASP A 157 -21.18 6.37 -51.67
C ASP A 157 -22.30 6.51 -52.71
N ARG A 158 -23.23 7.46 -52.53
CA ARG A 158 -24.18 7.84 -53.59
C ARG A 158 -23.47 8.34 -54.84
N TYR A 159 -22.47 9.22 -54.70
CA TYR A 159 -21.69 9.70 -55.85
C TYR A 159 -20.85 8.60 -56.51
N ARG A 160 -20.23 7.70 -55.73
CA ARG A 160 -19.52 6.54 -56.28
C ARG A 160 -20.45 5.63 -57.09
N ASN A 161 -21.65 5.36 -56.57
CA ASN A 161 -22.65 4.58 -57.29
C ASN A 161 -23.11 5.28 -58.57
N GLN A 162 -23.32 6.59 -58.52
CA GLN A 162 -23.69 7.37 -59.71
C GLN A 162 -22.56 7.37 -60.77
N VAL A 163 -21.30 7.50 -60.35
CA VAL A 163 -20.13 7.40 -61.25
C VAL A 163 -20.01 6.00 -61.85
N LEU A 164 -20.29 4.94 -61.08
CA LEU A 164 -20.33 3.58 -61.57
C LEU A 164 -21.44 3.38 -62.62
N GLU A 165 -22.63 3.91 -62.39
CA GLU A 165 -23.73 3.86 -63.37
C GLU A 165 -23.39 4.62 -64.65
N TYR A 166 -22.83 5.83 -64.56
CA TYR A 166 -22.36 6.54 -65.75
C TYR A 166 -21.23 5.79 -66.46
N SER A 167 -20.32 5.15 -65.73
CA SER A 167 -19.26 4.33 -66.31
C SER A 167 -19.81 3.10 -67.04
N LYS A 168 -20.86 2.47 -66.51
CA LYS A 168 -21.59 1.38 -67.18
C LYS A 168 -22.28 1.89 -68.46
N CYS A 169 -22.96 3.03 -68.40
CA CYS A 169 -23.57 3.66 -69.58
C CYS A 169 -22.53 3.99 -70.66
N ILE A 170 -21.39 4.59 -70.28
CA ILE A 170 -20.29 4.91 -71.21
C ILE A 170 -19.74 3.62 -71.84
N THR A 171 -19.56 2.57 -71.05
CA THR A 171 -19.07 1.27 -71.55
C THR A 171 -20.06 0.65 -72.54
N ALA A 172 -21.36 0.66 -72.22
CA ALA A 172 -22.39 0.18 -73.13
C ALA A 172 -22.47 0.99 -74.43
N LEU A 173 -22.32 2.32 -74.36
CA LEU A 173 -22.28 3.20 -75.53
C LEU A 173 -21.05 2.92 -76.41
N ARG A 174 -19.87 2.72 -75.80
CA ARG A 174 -18.65 2.33 -76.52
C ARG A 174 -18.81 0.96 -77.17
N GLN A 175 -19.40 0.00 -76.47
CA GLN A 175 -19.65 -1.34 -77.01
C GLN A 175 -20.67 -1.32 -78.14
N SER A 176 -21.70 -0.46 -78.06
CA SER A 176 -22.64 -0.21 -79.15
C SER A 176 -21.97 0.42 -80.37
N ALA A 177 -21.04 1.37 -80.18
CA ALA A 177 -20.26 1.96 -81.26
C ALA A 177 -19.37 0.90 -81.95
N LEU A 178 -18.65 0.09 -81.17
CA LEU A 178 -17.85 -1.03 -81.69
C LEU A 178 -18.71 -2.07 -82.43
N GLU A 179 -19.92 -2.34 -81.96
CA GLU A 179 -20.85 -3.25 -82.63
C GLU A 179 -21.36 -2.67 -83.96
N LYS A 180 -21.59 -1.35 -84.04
CA LYS A 180 -21.88 -0.68 -85.32
C LYS A 180 -20.70 -0.78 -86.28
N ASP A 181 -19.47 -0.56 -85.80
CA ASP A 181 -18.26 -0.71 -86.61
C ASP A 181 -18.08 -2.15 -87.09
N ARG A 182 -18.31 -3.14 -86.22
CA ARG A 182 -18.25 -4.56 -86.58
C ARG A 182 -19.31 -4.94 -87.63
N ARG A 183 -20.52 -4.39 -87.53
CA ARG A 183 -21.56 -4.54 -88.56
C ARG A 183 -21.16 -3.89 -89.87
N TYR A 184 -20.52 -2.72 -89.82
CA TYR A 184 -19.99 -2.04 -91.00
C TYR A 184 -18.86 -2.84 -91.64
N GLU A 185 -17.91 -3.36 -90.87
CA GLU A 185 -16.86 -4.25 -91.34
C GLU A 185 -17.42 -5.53 -91.96
N MET A 186 -18.44 -6.15 -91.35
CA MET A 186 -19.12 -7.30 -91.94
C MET A 186 -19.80 -6.95 -93.26
N LEU A 187 -20.40 -5.76 -93.37
CA LEU A 187 -20.99 -5.29 -94.61
C LEU A 187 -19.92 -5.06 -95.67
N VAL A 188 -18.79 -4.43 -95.31
CA VAL A 188 -17.62 -4.25 -96.19
C VAL A 188 -17.04 -5.61 -96.60
N GLN A 189 -16.95 -6.58 -95.70
CA GLN A 189 -16.52 -7.94 -96.04
C GLN A 189 -17.51 -8.63 -96.96
N LYS A 190 -18.83 -8.47 -96.77
CA LYS A 190 -19.85 -8.96 -97.70
C LYS A 190 -19.70 -8.30 -99.06
N PHE A 191 -19.46 -7.00 -99.15
CA PHE A 191 -19.17 -6.31 -100.42
C PHE A 191 -17.86 -6.77 -101.06
N LYS A 192 -16.81 -7.04 -100.28
CA LYS A 192 -15.55 -7.63 -100.77
C LYS A 192 -15.77 -9.06 -101.29
N ARG A 193 -16.54 -9.89 -100.59
CA ARG A 193 -16.95 -11.23 -101.05
C ARG A 193 -17.81 -11.14 -102.30
N LEU A 194 -18.75 -10.20 -102.37
CA LEU A 194 -19.58 -9.96 -103.55
C LEU A 194 -18.72 -9.53 -104.74
N ARG A 195 -17.76 -8.62 -104.55
CA ARG A 195 -16.74 -8.27 -105.58
C ARG A 195 -15.92 -9.49 -105.99
N LYS A 196 -15.52 -10.34 -105.04
CA LYS A 196 -14.77 -11.57 -105.33
C LYS A 196 -15.63 -12.59 -106.10
N CYS A 197 -16.91 -12.73 -105.78
CA CYS A 197 -17.87 -13.57 -106.53
C CYS A 197 -18.22 -12.99 -107.91
N VAL A 198 -18.22 -11.68 -108.08
CA VAL A 198 -18.40 -11.01 -109.39
C VAL A 198 -17.14 -11.18 -110.24
N LEU A 199 -15.94 -11.14 -109.65
CA LEU A 199 -14.68 -11.43 -110.34
C LEU A 199 -14.49 -12.93 -110.64
N SER A 200 -14.98 -13.83 -109.78
CA SER A 200 -15.01 -15.28 -110.03
C SER A 200 -16.08 -15.74 -111.03
N ARG A 201 -16.99 -14.86 -111.50
CA ARG A 201 -17.91 -15.18 -112.62
C ARG A 201 -17.32 -14.93 -114.02
N ARG A 202 -16.03 -14.56 -114.14
CA ARG A 202 -15.29 -14.50 -115.42
C ARG A 202 -14.34 -15.68 -115.66
N HIS A 203 -14.29 -16.65 -114.75
CA HIS A 203 -13.60 -17.91 -114.98
C HIS A 203 -14.42 -19.03 -114.34
N GLY A 204 -15.03 -19.86 -115.19
CA GLY A 204 -15.78 -21.03 -114.76
C GLY A 204 -14.85 -22.07 -114.15
N ASP A 205 -15.27 -22.65 -113.02
CA ASP A 205 -15.57 -24.08 -112.94
C ASP A 205 -16.01 -24.45 -111.50
N ASN A 206 -17.10 -25.23 -111.46
CA ASN A 206 -17.50 -26.33 -110.59
C ASN A 206 -17.48 -26.27 -109.04
N ASP A 207 -18.66 -26.65 -108.53
CA ASP A 207 -18.99 -27.67 -107.52
C ASP A 207 -18.72 -27.48 -106.01
N ASP A 208 -19.84 -27.74 -105.31
CA ASP A 208 -20.02 -28.47 -104.06
C ASP A 208 -19.68 -27.88 -102.68
N ASP A 209 -20.76 -27.89 -101.88
CA ASP A 209 -20.87 -28.47 -100.54
C ASP A 209 -20.68 -27.64 -99.25
N ARG A 210 -21.76 -27.74 -98.45
CA ARG A 210 -21.83 -28.07 -97.00
C ARG A 210 -21.73 -27.00 -95.92
N GLN A 211 -22.77 -27.06 -95.06
CA GLN A 211 -22.77 -26.91 -93.59
C GLN A 211 -22.50 -25.49 -93.04
N SER A 212 -23.00 -24.99 -91.91
CA SER A 212 -23.52 -25.51 -90.64
C SER A 212 -24.27 -24.31 -89.99
N SER A 213 -25.50 -24.43 -89.49
CA SER A 213 -25.88 -24.77 -88.10
C SER A 213 -25.17 -23.98 -87.00
N PHE A 214 -25.95 -23.70 -85.94
CA PHE A 214 -25.58 -23.26 -84.58
C PHE A 214 -25.75 -21.74 -84.30
N GLY A 215 -26.53 -21.27 -83.33
CA GLY A 215 -27.34 -21.94 -82.31
C GLY A 215 -27.57 -21.00 -81.11
N GLY A 216 -28.83 -20.87 -80.65
CA GLY A 216 -29.31 -20.54 -79.29
C GLY A 216 -29.04 -19.13 -78.71
N SER A 217 -29.68 -18.69 -77.63
CA SER A 217 -30.79 -19.19 -76.77
C SER A 217 -30.86 -18.15 -75.61
N ASP A 218 -31.98 -17.45 -75.40
CA ASP A 218 -33.05 -17.65 -74.41
C ASP A 218 -32.81 -17.12 -72.97
N CYS A 219 -33.94 -16.74 -72.37
CA CYS A 219 -34.30 -16.60 -70.94
C CYS A 219 -34.26 -15.16 -70.35
N SER A 220 -35.41 -14.49 -70.11
CA SER A 220 -36.48 -14.72 -69.09
C SER A 220 -36.06 -14.24 -67.68
N ALA A 221 -36.87 -13.69 -66.77
CA ALA A 221 -38.28 -13.26 -66.72
C ALA A 221 -38.46 -12.40 -65.43
N GLU A 222 -39.60 -11.72 -65.33
CA GLU A 222 -40.09 -10.87 -64.25
C GLU A 222 -40.33 -11.61 -62.91
N SER A 223 -40.30 -10.87 -61.78
CA SER A 223 -41.14 -11.16 -60.62
C SER A 223 -41.30 -9.92 -59.73
N SER A 224 -42.55 -9.53 -59.50
CA SER A 224 -43.01 -8.45 -58.63
C SER A 224 -43.86 -9.04 -57.50
N ILE A 225 -43.52 -8.77 -56.24
CA ILE A 225 -44.31 -9.12 -55.05
C ILE A 225 -44.43 -7.90 -54.12
N SER A 226 -45.65 -7.72 -53.61
CA SER A 226 -46.20 -6.59 -52.85
C SER A 226 -45.72 -6.46 -51.40
N LEU A 227 -45.57 -5.22 -50.92
CA LEU A 227 -45.44 -4.81 -49.52
C LEU A 227 -46.84 -4.61 -48.91
N ASP A 228 -47.21 -5.40 -47.90
CA ASP A 228 -48.28 -5.09 -46.92
C ASP A 228 -48.26 -6.13 -45.77
N THR A 229 -47.33 -6.04 -44.80
CA THR A 229 -47.40 -6.85 -43.55
C THR A 229 -46.49 -6.42 -42.38
N ILE A 230 -46.17 -5.13 -42.14
CA ILE A 230 -45.23 -4.77 -41.04
C ILE A 230 -45.69 -3.57 -40.17
N THR A 231 -46.92 -3.59 -39.63
CA THR A 231 -47.35 -2.49 -38.72
C THR A 231 -48.16 -2.87 -37.47
N GLU A 232 -48.35 -4.14 -37.09
CA GLU A 232 -49.27 -4.47 -35.98
C GLU A 232 -48.69 -5.19 -34.75
N ASN A 233 -47.37 -5.29 -34.57
CA ASN A 233 -46.80 -6.07 -33.44
C ASN A 233 -45.96 -5.31 -32.40
N PHE A 234 -45.94 -3.97 -32.42
CA PHE A 234 -45.16 -3.16 -31.45
C PHE A 234 -46.00 -2.48 -30.36
N GLY A 235 -47.33 -2.45 -30.47
CA GLY A 235 -48.21 -1.78 -29.50
C GLY A 235 -48.42 -2.57 -28.20
N GLU A 236 -48.77 -3.86 -28.30
CA GLU A 236 -49.17 -4.68 -27.13
C GLU A 236 -48.01 -5.02 -26.18
N SER A 237 -46.75 -5.00 -26.65
CA SER A 237 -45.59 -5.28 -25.81
C SER A 237 -45.26 -4.12 -24.86
N LEU A 238 -45.49 -2.88 -25.31
CA LEU A 238 -45.13 -1.70 -24.53
C LEU A 238 -46.16 -1.42 -23.42
N GLU A 239 -47.44 -1.69 -23.66
CA GLU A 239 -48.50 -1.51 -22.67
C GLU A 239 -48.38 -2.50 -21.50
N LYS A 240 -47.95 -3.74 -21.73
CA LYS A 240 -47.72 -4.73 -20.66
C LYS A 240 -46.57 -4.36 -19.72
N ASP A 241 -45.50 -3.77 -20.24
CA ASP A 241 -44.34 -3.36 -19.43
C ASP A 241 -44.65 -2.11 -18.59
N ILE A 242 -45.51 -1.22 -19.08
CA ILE A 242 -45.98 -0.06 -18.32
C ILE A 242 -46.89 -0.50 -17.17
N GLU A 243 -47.84 -1.41 -17.42
CA GLU A 243 -48.76 -1.94 -16.39
C GLU A 243 -48.00 -2.68 -15.27
N SER A 244 -46.96 -3.45 -15.62
CA SER A 244 -46.11 -4.16 -14.64
C SER A 244 -45.36 -3.21 -13.71
N ASN A 245 -44.81 -2.12 -14.26
CA ASN A 245 -44.10 -1.10 -13.47
C ASN A 245 -45.03 -0.35 -12.50
N TYR A 246 -46.26 -0.03 -12.91
CA TYR A 246 -47.25 0.60 -12.02
C TYR A 246 -47.65 -0.30 -10.85
N GLN A 247 -47.80 -1.61 -11.09
CA GLN A 247 -48.13 -2.57 -10.02
C GLN A 247 -46.98 -2.76 -9.03
N GLN A 248 -45.73 -2.63 -9.47
CA GLN A 248 -44.56 -2.70 -8.59
C GLN A 248 -44.45 -1.44 -7.71
N LEU A 249 -44.68 -0.26 -8.29
CA LEU A 249 -44.68 1.01 -7.57
C LEU A 249 -45.79 1.07 -6.50
N ALA A 250 -46.96 0.50 -6.79
CA ALA A 250 -48.07 0.40 -5.82
C ALA A 250 -47.70 -0.47 -4.59
N ARG A 251 -46.99 -1.59 -4.82
CA ARG A 251 -46.52 -2.46 -3.72
C ARG A 251 -45.47 -1.78 -2.84
N GLU A 252 -44.55 -1.04 -3.45
CA GLU A 252 -43.54 -0.26 -2.72
C GLU A 252 -44.16 0.87 -1.89
N HIS A 253 -45.19 1.54 -2.41
CA HIS A 253 -45.94 2.56 -1.68
C HIS A 253 -46.63 1.99 -0.43
N ASP A 254 -47.28 0.82 -0.54
CA ASP A 254 -47.93 0.15 0.60
C ASP A 254 -46.92 -0.31 1.67
N GLU A 255 -45.71 -0.70 1.25
CA GLU A 255 -44.63 -1.09 2.14
C GLU A 255 -44.06 0.09 2.93
N LEU A 256 -43.86 1.23 2.26
CA LEU A 256 -43.46 2.50 2.88
C LEU A 256 -44.52 3.01 3.85
N GLN A 257 -45.81 2.85 3.54
CA GLN A 257 -46.89 3.26 4.41
C GLN A 257 -47.00 2.38 5.67
N ARG A 258 -46.66 1.09 5.56
CA ARG A 258 -46.47 0.18 6.70
C ARG A 258 -45.30 0.59 7.59
N ALA A 259 -44.15 0.93 6.98
CA ALA A 259 -42.97 1.39 7.72
C ALA A 259 -43.20 2.72 8.47
N LEU A 260 -43.90 3.68 7.83
CA LEU A 260 -44.30 4.94 8.46
C LEU A 260 -45.27 4.73 9.63
N SER A 261 -46.18 3.76 9.52
CA SER A 261 -47.13 3.43 10.60
C SER A 261 -46.42 2.79 11.80
N ALA A 262 -45.40 1.96 11.56
CA ALA A 262 -44.57 1.36 12.62
C ALA A 262 -43.74 2.41 13.37
N LEU A 263 -43.17 3.39 12.65
CA LEU A 263 -42.44 4.51 13.27
C LEU A 263 -43.34 5.39 14.14
N LYS A 264 -44.60 5.57 13.74
CA LYS A 264 -45.57 6.39 14.48
C LYS A 264 -46.06 5.76 15.80
N MET A 265 -45.91 4.45 15.96
CA MET A 265 -46.29 3.74 17.20
C MET A 265 -45.16 3.67 18.24
N ASN A 266 -43.92 4.04 17.89
CA ASN A 266 -42.77 3.97 18.79
C ASN A 266 -42.47 5.29 19.53
N THR A 267 -43.20 6.37 19.29
CA THR A 267 -42.91 7.72 19.83
C THR A 267 -43.56 8.06 21.17
N VAL A 268 -44.01 7.07 21.97
CA VAL A 268 -44.70 7.33 23.26
C VAL A 268 -43.92 6.76 24.46
N ALA A 269 -42.60 6.93 24.48
CA ALA A 269 -41.78 6.70 25.68
C ALA A 269 -40.99 7.96 26.04
N TYR A 270 -41.26 8.52 27.21
CA TYR A 270 -40.69 9.76 27.76
C TYR A 270 -39.18 9.70 28.10
N GLY A 271 -38.39 8.88 27.40
CA GLY A 271 -36.92 8.83 27.45
C GLY A 271 -36.22 9.42 26.22
N ASP A 272 -36.96 9.64 25.13
CA ASP A 272 -36.38 9.99 23.83
C ASP A 272 -36.07 11.48 23.66
N GLU A 273 -36.63 12.37 24.48
CA GLU A 273 -36.46 13.82 24.28
C GLU A 273 -35.03 14.29 24.57
N GLN A 274 -34.34 13.64 25.50
CA GLN A 274 -32.94 13.94 25.82
C GLN A 274 -32.00 13.39 24.74
N ILE A 275 -32.27 12.18 24.24
CA ILE A 275 -31.52 11.56 23.16
C ILE A 275 -31.71 12.35 21.86
N LEU A 276 -32.94 12.81 21.60
CA LEU A 276 -33.26 13.63 20.44
C LEU A 276 -32.59 15.01 20.52
N ARG A 277 -32.49 15.60 21.72
CA ARG A 277 -31.74 16.85 21.93
C ARG A 277 -30.25 16.65 21.71
N ASP A 278 -29.66 15.57 22.21
CA ASP A 278 -28.24 15.27 22.01
C ASP A 278 -27.94 14.93 20.54
N GLN A 279 -28.82 14.21 19.87
CA GLN A 279 -28.76 13.96 18.43
C GLN A 279 -28.91 15.25 17.62
N LEU A 280 -29.82 16.14 18.01
CA LEU A 280 -30.00 17.45 17.38
C LEU A 280 -28.76 18.33 17.57
N LEU A 281 -28.14 18.31 18.75
CA LEU A 281 -26.92 19.08 19.04
C LEU A 281 -25.72 18.54 18.24
N CYS A 282 -25.61 17.22 18.12
CA CYS A 282 -24.64 16.56 17.23
C CYS A 282 -24.89 16.91 15.76
N ALA A 283 -26.14 16.86 15.30
CA ALA A 283 -26.51 17.24 13.94
C ALA A 283 -26.20 18.73 13.68
N GLN A 284 -26.51 19.63 14.61
CA GLN A 284 -26.27 21.06 14.49
C GLN A 284 -24.77 21.40 14.51
N THR A 285 -23.97 20.67 15.30
CA THR A 285 -22.51 20.76 15.28
C THR A 285 -21.94 20.26 13.96
N THR A 286 -22.50 19.16 13.43
CA THR A 286 -22.11 18.57 12.14
C THR A 286 -22.44 19.52 10.99
N ILE A 287 -23.64 20.11 10.99
CA ILE A 287 -24.07 21.14 10.01
C ILE A 287 -23.14 22.36 10.09
N SER A 288 -22.78 22.82 11.29
CA SER A 288 -21.86 23.97 11.45
C SER A 288 -20.42 23.66 10.99
N GLN A 289 -19.98 22.40 11.09
CA GLN A 289 -18.70 21.96 10.54
C GLN A 289 -18.78 21.84 9.01
N GLN A 290 -19.87 21.28 8.48
CA GLN A 290 -20.12 21.19 7.05
C GLN A 290 -20.25 22.58 6.40
N GLN A 291 -20.90 23.54 7.05
CA GLN A 291 -20.97 24.93 6.56
C GLN A 291 -19.59 25.58 6.47
N ARG A 292 -18.71 25.38 7.46
CA ARG A 292 -17.32 25.85 7.37
C ARG A 292 -16.53 25.18 6.26
N LEU A 293 -16.74 23.88 6.03
CA LEU A 293 -16.12 23.17 4.92
C LEU A 293 -16.64 23.67 3.58
N ILE A 294 -17.95 23.95 3.47
CA ILE A 294 -18.55 24.55 2.27
C ILE A 294 -17.94 25.93 2.04
N GLU A 295 -17.93 26.83 3.03
CA GLU A 295 -17.33 28.17 2.91
C GLU A 295 -15.85 28.12 2.48
N GLN A 296 -15.08 27.18 3.05
CA GLN A 296 -13.70 26.95 2.67
C GLN A 296 -13.57 26.43 1.23
N HIS A 297 -14.45 25.51 0.83
CA HIS A 297 -14.49 24.99 -0.54
C HIS A 297 -14.95 26.05 -1.54
N THR A 298 -15.87 26.95 -1.17
CA THR A 298 -16.29 28.08 -2.00
C THR A 298 -15.13 29.06 -2.21
N ALA A 299 -14.39 29.40 -1.15
CA ALA A 299 -13.21 30.26 -1.27
C ALA A 299 -12.08 29.61 -2.10
N GLN A 300 -11.92 28.28 -2.01
CA GLN A 300 -11.01 27.54 -2.87
C GLN A 300 -11.49 27.50 -4.34
N SER A 301 -12.79 27.37 -4.56
CA SER A 301 -13.43 27.43 -5.88
C SER A 301 -13.25 28.81 -6.52
N ASP A 302 -13.41 29.90 -5.76
CA ASP A 302 -13.20 31.27 -6.27
C ASP A 302 -11.75 31.48 -6.70
N ASN A 303 -10.79 31.02 -5.90
CA ASN A 303 -9.37 31.04 -6.28
C ASN A 303 -9.09 30.20 -7.54
N ALA A 304 -9.79 29.07 -7.71
CA ALA A 304 -9.65 28.23 -8.90
C ALA A 304 -10.23 28.91 -10.15
N VAL A 305 -11.33 29.67 -10.02
CA VAL A 305 -11.90 30.47 -11.11
C VAL A 305 -10.95 31.59 -11.54
N ASP A 306 -10.31 32.28 -10.61
CA ASP A 306 -9.30 33.31 -10.91
C ASP A 306 -8.05 32.72 -11.58
N LEU A 307 -7.61 31.54 -11.14
CA LEU A 307 -6.50 30.82 -11.75
C LEU A 307 -6.87 30.39 -13.18
N LEU A 308 -8.08 29.88 -13.38
CA LEU A 308 -8.59 29.49 -14.70
C LEU A 308 -8.64 30.70 -15.65
N ALA A 309 -9.14 31.84 -15.17
CA ALA A 309 -9.15 33.09 -15.95
C ALA A 309 -7.72 33.53 -16.33
N THR A 310 -6.76 33.35 -15.44
CA THR A 310 -5.35 33.65 -15.70
C THR A 310 -4.76 32.70 -16.74
N ILE A 311 -5.07 31.39 -16.64
CA ILE A 311 -4.64 30.37 -17.60
C ILE A 311 -5.21 30.67 -18.98
N THR A 312 -6.51 30.99 -19.09
CA THR A 312 -7.15 31.37 -20.36
C THR A 312 -6.47 32.58 -20.99
N ARG A 313 -6.18 33.63 -20.20
CA ARG A 313 -5.46 34.82 -20.69
C ARG A 313 -4.05 34.48 -21.20
N LEU A 314 -3.34 33.60 -20.50
CA LEU A 314 -2.01 33.14 -20.93
C LEU A 314 -2.10 32.26 -22.19
N GLN A 315 -3.12 31.42 -22.31
CA GLN A 315 -3.38 30.63 -23.51
C GLN A 315 -3.66 31.53 -24.72
N ASP A 316 -4.52 32.55 -24.58
CA ASP A 316 -4.79 33.51 -25.64
C ASP A 316 -3.53 34.27 -26.06
N GLN A 317 -2.67 34.62 -25.10
CA GLN A 317 -1.39 35.26 -25.39
C GLN A 317 -0.43 34.33 -26.15
N ILE A 318 -0.38 33.04 -25.80
CA ILE A 318 0.40 32.02 -26.52
C ILE A 318 -0.12 31.87 -27.95
N ILE A 319 -1.44 31.75 -28.15
CA ILE A 319 -2.06 31.65 -29.48
C ILE A 319 -1.73 32.90 -30.32
N GLY A 320 -1.82 34.09 -29.72
CA GLY A 320 -1.46 35.34 -30.38
C GLY A 320 0.02 35.40 -30.80
N LEU A 321 0.93 34.89 -29.95
CA LEU A 321 2.35 34.79 -30.26
C LEU A 321 2.64 33.74 -31.35
N GLN A 322 1.97 32.58 -31.31
CA GLN A 322 2.08 31.54 -32.33
C GLN A 322 1.65 32.07 -33.71
N ALA A 323 0.48 32.73 -33.79
CA ALA A 323 0.03 33.35 -35.03
C ALA A 323 0.97 34.46 -35.53
N LYS A 324 1.68 35.15 -34.62
CA LYS A 324 2.72 36.12 -34.99
C LYS A 324 3.97 35.44 -35.54
N CYS A 325 4.42 34.33 -34.95
CA CYS A 325 5.52 33.53 -35.47
C CYS A 325 5.21 32.99 -36.87
N GLU A 326 4.03 32.40 -37.07
CA GLU A 326 3.60 31.89 -38.38
C GLU A 326 3.56 32.99 -39.47
N ARG A 327 3.18 34.22 -39.10
CA ARG A 327 3.25 35.36 -40.02
C ARG A 327 4.68 35.72 -40.39
N LEU A 328 5.56 35.81 -39.40
CA LEU A 328 6.99 36.13 -39.62
C LEU A 328 7.70 35.04 -40.42
N GLU A 329 7.36 33.77 -40.21
CA GLU A 329 7.89 32.65 -40.99
C GLU A 329 7.46 32.71 -42.45
N ARG A 330 6.19 33.07 -42.73
CA ARG A 330 5.71 33.31 -44.09
C ARG A 330 6.43 34.49 -44.74
N GLU A 331 6.56 35.62 -44.05
CA GLU A 331 7.33 36.77 -44.56
C GLU A 331 8.80 36.42 -44.84
N LEU A 332 9.42 35.58 -44.00
CA LEU A 332 10.77 35.06 -44.23
C LEU A 332 10.85 34.13 -45.46
N SER A 333 9.81 33.33 -45.71
CA SER A 333 9.73 32.51 -46.92
C SER A 333 9.60 33.38 -48.17
N ASP A 334 8.68 34.34 -48.15
CA ASP A 334 8.43 35.25 -49.27
C ASP A 334 9.67 36.11 -49.59
N THR A 335 10.41 36.53 -48.57
CA THR A 335 11.67 37.28 -48.76
C THR A 335 12.80 36.40 -49.29
N LYS A 336 12.86 35.12 -48.91
CA LYS A 336 13.80 34.16 -49.50
C LYS A 336 13.50 33.90 -50.97
N GLU A 337 12.25 33.61 -51.31
CA GLU A 337 11.82 33.41 -52.70
C GLU A 337 12.08 34.65 -53.56
N ASN A 338 11.81 35.85 -53.04
CA ASN A 338 12.15 37.10 -53.74
C ASN A 338 13.66 37.29 -53.90
N ASN A 339 14.47 36.93 -52.91
CA ASN A 339 15.93 37.02 -53.02
C ASN A 339 16.49 36.00 -54.03
N GLU A 340 15.97 34.77 -54.04
CA GLU A 340 16.32 33.74 -55.04
C GLU A 340 15.94 34.19 -56.45
N LEU A 341 14.78 34.84 -56.62
CA LEU A 341 14.38 35.45 -57.89
C LEU A 341 15.32 36.59 -58.30
N LEU A 342 15.72 37.44 -57.36
CA LEU A 342 16.66 38.54 -57.61
C LEU A 342 18.04 37.99 -58.00
N GLU A 343 18.49 36.92 -57.35
CA GLU A 343 19.72 36.21 -57.68
C GLU A 343 19.65 35.64 -59.11
N PHE A 344 18.53 35.02 -59.48
CA PHE A 344 18.29 34.55 -60.85
C PHE A 344 18.34 35.69 -61.88
N GLN A 345 17.69 36.81 -61.60
CA GLN A 345 17.71 37.99 -62.48
C GLN A 345 19.11 38.61 -62.60
N LEU A 346 19.88 38.62 -61.51
CA LEU A 346 21.26 39.09 -61.53
C LEU A 346 22.15 38.14 -62.32
N LEU A 347 21.97 36.83 -62.18
CA LEU A 347 22.70 35.82 -62.95
C LEU A 347 22.39 35.92 -64.44
N GLU A 348 21.12 36.03 -64.81
CA GLU A 348 20.67 36.22 -66.20
C GLU A 348 21.22 37.53 -66.79
N ASN A 349 21.15 38.64 -66.06
CA ASN A 349 21.76 39.90 -66.50
C ASN A 349 23.28 39.81 -66.62
N ASN A 350 23.95 39.10 -65.72
CA ASN A 350 25.40 38.93 -65.78
C ASN A 350 25.80 38.03 -66.96
N GLU A 351 25.01 37.01 -67.27
CA GLU A 351 25.18 36.14 -68.43
C GLU A 351 24.88 36.89 -69.75
N ASN A 352 23.85 37.74 -69.77
CA ASN A 352 23.54 38.63 -70.89
C ASN A 352 24.64 39.68 -71.09
N MET A 353 25.13 40.32 -70.04
CA MET A 353 26.27 41.26 -70.10
C MET A 353 27.54 40.56 -70.58
N LYS A 354 27.76 39.31 -70.16
CA LYS A 354 28.88 38.50 -70.64
C LYS A 354 28.72 38.14 -72.11
N HIS A 355 27.52 37.79 -72.57
CA HIS A 355 27.21 37.57 -73.98
C HIS A 355 27.38 38.84 -74.82
N GLU A 356 26.90 39.99 -74.35
CA GLU A 356 27.10 41.28 -75.02
C GLU A 356 28.58 41.68 -75.06
N PHE A 357 29.33 41.36 -74.01
CA PHE A 357 30.78 41.61 -73.95
C PHE A 357 31.55 40.66 -74.88
N GLU A 358 31.18 39.37 -74.95
CA GLU A 358 31.72 38.39 -75.89
C GLU A 358 31.34 38.71 -77.34
N GLU A 359 30.12 39.19 -77.59
CA GLU A 359 29.67 39.67 -78.90
C GLU A 359 30.37 40.98 -79.29
N SER A 360 30.62 41.88 -78.33
CA SER A 360 31.41 43.10 -78.53
C SER A 360 32.89 42.82 -78.76
N LEU A 361 33.44 41.76 -78.15
CA LEU A 361 34.79 41.26 -78.42
C LEU A 361 34.87 40.61 -79.80
N ALA A 362 33.85 39.83 -80.20
CA ALA A 362 33.76 39.25 -81.55
C ALA A 362 33.59 40.33 -82.64
N LYS A 363 32.96 41.48 -82.31
CA LYS A 363 32.87 42.64 -83.20
C LYS A 363 34.12 43.54 -83.19
N LYS A 364 35.05 43.39 -82.23
CA LYS A 364 36.28 44.19 -82.12
C LYS A 364 37.53 43.56 -82.74
N GLU A 365 37.46 42.35 -83.31
CA GLU A 365 38.52 41.82 -84.20
C GLU A 365 38.45 42.36 -85.64
N GLY A 366 37.51 43.25 -85.94
CA GLY A 366 37.50 44.02 -87.18
C GLY A 366 37.28 45.49 -86.91
N ILE A 367 38.25 46.32 -87.32
CA ILE A 367 38.20 47.79 -87.39
C ILE A 367 38.71 48.48 -86.13
N ASP A 368 40.03 48.56 -86.09
CA ASP A 368 40.80 49.52 -85.32
C ASP A 368 40.96 50.81 -86.16
N LYS A 369 40.38 51.92 -85.68
CA LYS A 369 40.72 53.33 -85.97
C LYS A 369 39.75 54.23 -85.17
N VAL A 370 40.17 54.77 -84.03
CA VAL A 370 40.79 56.11 -83.87
C VAL A 370 39.73 57.20 -83.58
N VAL A 371 39.77 57.67 -82.32
CA VAL A 371 39.61 59.07 -81.83
C VAL A 371 38.21 59.70 -81.96
N GLU A 372 37.47 59.81 -80.86
CA GLU A 372 37.44 60.96 -79.92
C GLU A 372 36.74 62.21 -80.47
N THR A 373 35.48 62.36 -80.05
CA THR A 373 34.83 63.61 -79.58
C THR A 373 35.00 64.89 -80.40
N ASP A 374 34.05 65.13 -81.32
CA ASP A 374 33.79 66.47 -81.86
C ASP A 374 32.59 67.14 -81.16
N MET A 375 32.96 68.13 -80.35
CA MET A 375 32.30 69.38 -80.02
C MET A 375 30.83 69.59 -80.46
N TRP A 376 29.94 69.61 -79.47
CA TRP A 376 28.67 70.34 -79.52
C TRP A 376 28.94 71.85 -79.42
N ILE A 377 28.60 72.59 -80.48
CA ILE A 377 28.51 74.06 -80.51
C ILE A 377 27.03 74.43 -80.30
N PRO A 378 26.67 75.22 -79.28
CA PRO A 378 25.33 75.81 -79.19
C PRO A 378 25.22 77.01 -80.14
N GLU A 379 24.24 76.97 -81.05
CA GLU A 379 23.84 78.11 -81.89
C GLU A 379 23.29 79.24 -81.01
N GLU A 380 24.05 80.33 -80.91
CA GLU A 380 23.54 81.61 -80.45
C GLU A 380 22.79 82.32 -81.59
N GLN A 381 21.53 82.65 -81.29
CA GLN A 381 20.81 83.88 -81.63
C GLN A 381 21.28 84.65 -82.87
N CYS A 382 20.42 84.67 -83.89
CA CYS A 382 20.45 85.72 -84.92
C CYS A 382 19.02 86.19 -85.23
N ASP A 383 18.55 87.13 -84.42
CA ASP A 383 17.47 88.06 -84.76
C ASP A 383 18.02 89.06 -85.78
N LEU A 384 17.63 88.93 -87.05
CA LEU A 384 17.89 89.95 -88.07
C LEU A 384 16.72 90.04 -89.07
N SER A 385 15.76 90.87 -88.68
CA SER A 385 15.23 91.97 -89.50
C SER A 385 14.91 91.66 -90.97
N ASN A 386 13.64 91.32 -91.20
CA ASN A 386 12.76 92.00 -92.16
C ASN A 386 13.45 92.89 -93.21
N GLN A 387 13.72 92.32 -94.38
CA GLN A 387 13.59 93.06 -95.64
C GLN A 387 12.67 92.25 -96.54
N ILE A 388 11.42 92.70 -96.60
CA ILE A 388 10.45 92.32 -97.62
C ILE A 388 10.87 93.07 -98.88
N PRO A 389 11.38 92.44 -99.96
CA PRO A 389 11.17 93.00 -101.28
C PRO A 389 9.70 92.75 -101.60
N THR A 390 8.99 93.79 -102.01
CA THR A 390 7.57 93.77 -102.38
C THR A 390 7.32 92.68 -103.43
N THR A 391 7.04 91.46 -102.96
CA THR A 391 6.59 90.35 -103.80
C THR A 391 5.15 90.65 -104.17
N LEU A 392 4.90 90.76 -105.48
CA LEU A 392 3.56 90.86 -106.04
C LEU A 392 2.68 89.81 -105.38
N THR A 393 1.51 90.20 -104.87
CA THR A 393 0.56 89.24 -104.30
C THR A 393 0.15 88.25 -105.39
N PHE A 394 -0.26 87.03 -105.01
CA PHE A 394 -0.71 86.01 -105.97
C PHE A 394 -1.74 86.58 -106.96
N ASP A 395 -2.66 87.41 -106.47
CA ASP A 395 -3.65 88.12 -107.28
C ASP A 395 -3.00 89.11 -108.27
N GLN A 396 -1.98 89.86 -107.85
CA GLN A 396 -1.23 90.77 -108.73
C GLN A 396 -0.42 90.03 -109.81
N ILE A 397 0.09 88.84 -109.51
CA ILE A 397 0.79 87.97 -110.48
C ILE A 397 -0.22 87.39 -111.49
N CYS A 398 -1.39 86.96 -111.02
CA CYS A 398 -2.49 86.49 -111.85
C CYS A 398 -3.01 87.58 -112.80
N ASP A 399 -3.12 88.83 -112.32
CA ASP A 399 -3.50 89.97 -113.14
C ASP A 399 -2.41 90.33 -114.16
N LEU A 400 -1.12 90.32 -113.79
CA LEU A 400 0.00 90.54 -114.71
C LEU A 400 0.05 89.48 -115.83
N LYS A 401 -0.25 88.22 -115.51
CA LYS A 401 -0.35 87.13 -116.50
C LYS A 401 -1.50 87.35 -117.46
N ARG A 402 -2.65 87.81 -116.96
CA ARG A 402 -3.83 88.13 -117.79
C ARG A 402 -3.50 89.28 -118.74
N ASP A 403 -2.87 90.32 -118.22
CA ASP A 403 -2.43 91.48 -119.00
C ASP A 403 -1.39 91.11 -120.07
N LEU A 404 -0.41 90.25 -119.76
CA LEU A 404 0.58 89.75 -120.73
C LEU A 404 -0.04 88.83 -121.80
N LEU A 405 -1.05 88.03 -121.43
CA LEU A 405 -1.81 87.19 -122.34
C LEU A 405 -2.65 88.05 -123.30
N ASP A 406 -3.23 89.13 -122.80
CA ASP A 406 -4.01 90.08 -123.60
C ASP A 406 -3.11 90.94 -124.48
N LEU A 407 -1.93 91.36 -123.99
CA LEU A 407 -0.89 92.04 -124.77
C LEU A 407 -0.46 91.18 -125.97
N ARG A 408 -0.24 89.87 -125.78
CA ARG A 408 0.10 88.93 -126.86
C ARG A 408 -0.97 88.85 -127.97
N LYS A 409 -2.24 89.11 -127.65
CA LYS A 409 -3.37 89.01 -128.60
C LYS A 409 -3.62 90.30 -129.38
N LEU A 410 -2.95 91.41 -129.06
CA LEU A 410 -3.14 92.69 -129.75
C LEU A 410 -2.60 92.65 -131.18
N ALA A 411 -3.43 93.06 -132.14
CA ALA A 411 -3.16 92.91 -133.57
C ALA A 411 -2.05 93.84 -134.13
N TYR A 412 -1.63 94.85 -133.36
CA TYR A 412 -0.68 95.89 -133.76
C TYR A 412 0.75 95.66 -133.24
N LEU A 413 1.02 94.54 -132.55
CA LEU A 413 2.37 94.15 -132.14
C LEU A 413 3.01 93.22 -133.16
N ASP A 414 4.29 93.42 -133.43
CA ASP A 414 5.08 92.54 -134.28
C ASP A 414 5.39 91.18 -133.60
N ASP A 415 5.87 90.20 -134.37
CA ASP A 415 6.13 88.84 -133.86
C ASP A 415 7.23 88.82 -132.79
N PHE A 416 8.16 89.77 -132.83
CA PHE A 416 9.24 89.88 -131.85
C PHE A 416 8.68 90.33 -130.49
N GLN A 417 7.80 91.33 -130.47
CA GLN A 417 7.14 91.81 -129.26
C GLN A 417 6.22 90.75 -128.63
N ARG A 418 5.50 89.96 -129.44
CA ARG A 418 4.70 88.82 -128.94
C ARG A 418 5.57 87.72 -128.34
N SER A 419 6.73 87.46 -128.94
CA SER A 419 7.71 86.50 -128.41
C SER A 419 8.26 86.94 -127.05
N ILE A 420 8.54 88.24 -126.88
CA ILE A 420 8.95 88.81 -125.59
C ILE A 420 7.85 88.63 -124.53
N ALA A 421 6.59 88.97 -124.85
CA ALA A 421 5.47 88.80 -123.92
C ALA A 421 5.26 87.32 -123.52
N HIS A 422 5.39 86.39 -124.48
CA HIS A 422 5.31 84.95 -124.19
C HIS A 422 6.46 84.49 -123.29
N ARG A 423 7.69 84.96 -123.54
CA ARG A 423 8.86 84.58 -122.73
C ARG A 423 8.75 85.14 -121.31
N ALA A 424 8.21 86.36 -121.15
CA ALA A 424 7.89 86.93 -119.85
C ALA A 424 6.82 86.11 -119.11
N GLN A 425 5.76 85.68 -119.79
CA GLN A 425 4.72 84.82 -119.21
C GLN A 425 5.29 83.48 -118.71
N LEU A 426 6.10 82.79 -119.52
CA LEU A 426 6.75 81.52 -119.13
C LEU A 426 7.72 81.69 -117.96
N PHE A 427 8.41 82.84 -117.89
CA PHE A 427 9.30 83.15 -116.79
C PHE A 427 8.54 83.31 -115.46
N ILE A 428 7.39 83.99 -115.48
CA ILE A 428 6.52 84.10 -114.29
C ILE A 428 6.03 82.71 -113.85
N GLU A 429 5.61 81.86 -114.79
CA GLU A 429 5.16 80.49 -114.50
C GLU A 429 6.28 79.60 -113.92
N SER A 430 7.52 79.77 -114.40
CA SER A 430 8.69 79.11 -113.80
C SER A 430 8.98 79.58 -112.38
N LEU A 431 8.79 80.86 -112.06
CA LEU A 431 9.02 81.40 -110.71
C LEU A 431 7.94 80.95 -109.72
N GLU A 432 6.68 80.84 -110.15
CA GLU A 432 5.60 80.28 -109.32
C GLU A 432 5.85 78.82 -108.95
N ASN A 433 6.28 78.00 -109.92
CA ASN A 433 6.63 76.61 -109.64
C ASN A 433 7.77 76.49 -108.63
N GLN A 434 8.78 77.37 -108.71
CA GLN A 434 9.86 77.44 -107.71
C GLN A 434 9.35 77.87 -106.34
N MET A 435 8.39 78.79 -106.27
CA MET A 435 7.76 79.20 -105.00
C MET A 435 6.94 78.07 -104.37
N LEU A 436 6.14 77.36 -105.16
CA LEU A 436 5.37 76.21 -104.69
C LEU A 436 6.28 75.07 -104.19
N GLU A 437 7.38 74.80 -104.89
CA GLU A 437 8.39 73.86 -104.42
C GLU A 437 9.06 74.31 -103.12
N ALA A 438 9.35 75.61 -102.97
CA ALA A 438 9.90 76.17 -101.74
C ALA A 438 8.92 76.08 -100.57
N GLU A 439 7.64 76.36 -100.80
CA GLU A 439 6.57 76.26 -99.81
C GLU A 439 6.31 74.80 -99.39
N ALA A 440 6.31 73.86 -100.34
CA ALA A 440 6.22 72.43 -100.06
C ALA A 440 7.41 71.93 -99.24
N LYS A 441 8.63 72.37 -99.56
CA LYS A 441 9.85 72.06 -98.76
C LYS A 441 9.76 72.64 -97.35
N ASN A 442 9.30 73.88 -97.21
CA ASN A 442 9.17 74.53 -95.90
C ASN A 442 8.11 73.82 -95.04
N ASN A 443 6.97 73.46 -95.62
CA ASN A 443 5.93 72.69 -94.93
C ASN A 443 6.40 71.30 -94.50
N LEU A 444 7.20 70.61 -95.31
CA LEU A 444 7.80 69.33 -94.93
C LEU A 444 8.81 69.50 -93.79
N GLN A 445 9.59 70.58 -93.81
CA GLN A 445 10.55 70.90 -92.77
C GLN A 445 9.85 71.23 -91.44
N MET A 446 8.76 71.99 -91.47
CA MET A 446 7.92 72.27 -90.29
C MET A 446 7.33 70.99 -89.69
N LYS A 447 6.77 70.09 -90.51
CA LYS A 447 6.28 68.79 -90.01
C LYS A 447 7.38 67.94 -89.38
N ASN A 448 8.59 67.97 -89.93
CA ASN A 448 9.73 67.29 -89.34
C ASN A 448 10.17 67.92 -88.01
N TYR A 449 10.05 69.25 -87.85
CA TYR A 449 10.30 69.91 -86.58
C TYR A 449 9.25 69.54 -85.53
N GLU A 450 7.96 69.57 -85.88
CA GLU A 450 6.87 69.16 -84.99
C GLU A 450 7.02 67.70 -84.52
N ALA A 451 7.41 66.79 -85.42
CA ALA A 451 7.65 65.39 -85.06
C ALA A 451 8.83 65.24 -84.09
N LYS A 452 9.94 65.97 -84.32
CA LYS A 452 11.10 65.98 -83.42
C LYS A 452 10.79 66.62 -82.08
N GLU A 453 9.91 67.61 -82.05
CA GLU A 453 9.49 68.27 -80.81
C GLU A 453 8.61 67.33 -79.98
N ALA A 454 7.68 66.62 -80.60
CA ALA A 454 6.88 65.57 -79.93
C ALA A 454 7.74 64.42 -79.39
N GLU A 455 8.78 63.98 -80.12
CA GLU A 455 9.74 62.98 -79.63
C GLU A 455 10.53 63.47 -78.41
N ARG A 456 10.98 64.74 -78.44
CA ARG A 456 11.67 65.36 -77.29
C ARG A 456 10.76 65.48 -76.08
N GLU A 457 9.50 65.86 -76.28
CA GLU A 457 8.52 65.97 -75.19
C GLU A 457 8.22 64.60 -74.56
N LYS A 458 8.12 63.55 -75.38
CA LYS A 458 8.01 62.18 -74.89
C LYS A 458 9.23 61.75 -74.05
N LEU A 459 10.44 62.04 -74.54
CA LEU A 459 11.68 61.75 -73.81
C LEU A 459 11.74 62.49 -72.46
N ILE A 460 11.31 63.75 -72.42
CA ILE A 460 11.24 64.54 -71.19
C ILE A 460 10.28 63.91 -70.19
N ASN A 461 9.09 63.47 -70.64
CA ASN A 461 8.12 62.81 -69.77
C ASN A 461 8.63 61.47 -69.25
N ASP A 462 9.28 60.66 -70.09
CA ASP A 462 9.87 59.39 -69.69
C ASP A 462 11.00 59.59 -68.65
N LEU A 463 11.85 60.61 -68.83
CA LEU A 463 12.90 60.96 -67.86
C LEU A 463 12.31 61.47 -66.54
N GLN A 464 11.24 62.27 -66.57
CA GLN A 464 10.55 62.70 -65.35
C GLN A 464 9.96 61.51 -64.57
N ALA A 465 9.33 60.56 -65.27
CA ALA A 465 8.81 59.35 -64.64
C ALA A 465 9.92 58.50 -63.98
N GLN A 466 11.08 58.35 -64.64
CA GLN A 466 12.23 57.64 -64.05
C GLN A 466 12.78 58.34 -62.80
N ILE A 467 12.80 59.67 -62.79
CA ILE A 467 13.23 60.46 -61.64
C ILE A 467 12.25 60.26 -60.46
N GLU A 468 10.94 60.34 -60.70
CA GLU A 468 9.92 60.10 -59.67
C GLU A 468 9.97 58.67 -59.11
N GLU A 469 10.17 57.67 -59.97
CA GLU A 469 10.34 56.28 -59.56
C GLU A 469 11.59 56.09 -58.67
N SER A 470 12.71 56.74 -59.03
CA SER A 470 13.95 56.73 -58.24
C SER A 470 13.74 57.38 -56.86
N TYR A 471 13.05 58.51 -56.78
CA TYR A 471 12.70 59.15 -55.51
C TYR A 471 11.80 58.27 -54.64
N SER A 472 10.82 57.60 -55.24
CA SER A 472 9.93 56.64 -54.54
C SER A 472 10.72 55.45 -53.98
N LYS A 473 11.60 54.85 -54.79
CA LYS A 473 12.51 53.76 -54.36
C LYS A 473 13.43 54.21 -53.22
N GLN A 474 13.98 55.43 -53.30
CA GLN A 474 14.86 55.97 -52.26
C GLN A 474 14.12 56.27 -50.95
N LYS A 475 12.87 56.74 -51.02
CA LYS A 475 12.01 56.91 -49.85
C LYS A 475 11.73 55.57 -49.16
N LYS A 476 11.32 54.56 -49.93
CA LYS A 476 11.05 53.21 -49.41
C LYS A 476 12.30 52.57 -48.79
N LYS A 477 13.49 52.80 -49.37
CA LYS A 477 14.77 52.38 -48.79
C LYS A 477 15.03 53.00 -47.41
N LYS A 478 14.74 54.30 -47.24
CA LYS A 478 14.90 54.97 -45.94
C LYS A 478 13.92 54.44 -44.88
N GLU A 479 12.67 54.17 -45.25
CA GLU A 479 11.67 53.58 -44.35
C GLU A 479 12.11 52.18 -43.88
N LEU A 480 12.53 51.31 -44.81
CA LEU A 480 13.05 49.98 -44.47
C LEU A 480 14.31 50.05 -43.59
N GLN A 481 15.15 51.06 -43.79
CA GLN A 481 16.36 51.24 -42.97
C GLN A 481 16.01 51.57 -41.51
N VAL A 482 14.98 52.39 -41.28
CA VAL A 482 14.46 52.69 -39.94
C VAL A 482 13.86 51.43 -39.29
N ASP A 483 13.12 50.62 -40.05
CA ASP A 483 12.55 49.36 -39.54
C ASP A 483 13.65 48.36 -39.13
N VAL A 484 14.71 48.25 -39.93
CA VAL A 484 15.89 47.42 -39.60
C VAL A 484 16.57 47.91 -38.31
N GLU A 485 16.71 49.21 -38.12
CA GLU A 485 17.28 49.78 -36.89
C GLU A 485 16.40 49.51 -35.67
N ASN A 486 15.07 49.62 -35.81
CA ASN A 486 14.12 49.28 -34.75
C ASN A 486 14.16 47.78 -34.39
N LEU A 487 14.25 46.90 -35.39
CA LEU A 487 14.39 45.46 -35.18
C LEU A 487 15.71 45.12 -34.48
N ARG A 488 16.82 45.76 -34.86
CA ARG A 488 18.12 45.60 -34.16
C ARG A 488 18.05 46.02 -32.70
N LYS A 489 17.34 47.11 -32.40
CA LYS A 489 17.13 47.57 -31.02
C LYS A 489 16.31 46.55 -30.22
N ASN A 490 15.22 46.04 -30.78
CA ASN A 490 14.39 45.02 -30.12
C ASN A 490 15.17 43.71 -29.86
N ILE A 491 16.02 43.28 -30.80
CA ILE A 491 16.89 42.10 -30.61
C ILE A 491 17.86 42.34 -29.43
N ALA A 492 18.47 43.53 -29.33
CA ALA A 492 19.37 43.86 -28.23
C ALA A 492 18.64 43.90 -26.87
N GLU A 493 17.41 44.38 -26.82
CA GLU A 493 16.57 44.37 -25.61
C GLU A 493 16.21 42.93 -25.19
N MET A 494 15.81 42.08 -26.15
CA MET A 494 15.53 40.65 -25.91
C MET A 494 16.76 39.89 -25.41
N GLU A 495 17.95 40.17 -25.96
CA GLU A 495 19.20 39.52 -25.51
C GLU A 495 19.57 39.95 -24.08
N ASN A 496 19.30 41.20 -23.71
CA ASN A 496 19.46 41.68 -22.33
C ASN A 496 18.47 41.03 -21.35
N GLU A 497 17.20 40.82 -21.76
CA GLU A 497 16.23 40.11 -20.94
C GLU A 497 16.61 38.63 -20.76
N LYS A 498 17.05 37.98 -21.84
CA LYS A 498 17.59 36.61 -21.79
C LYS A 498 18.79 36.50 -20.85
N GLN A 499 19.71 37.45 -20.88
CA GLN A 499 20.85 37.51 -19.95
C GLN A 499 20.39 37.64 -18.48
N LYS A 500 19.40 38.49 -18.21
CA LYS A 500 18.80 38.62 -16.86
C LYS A 500 18.14 37.32 -16.40
N LEU A 501 17.35 36.67 -17.27
CA LEU A 501 16.69 35.41 -16.96
C LEU A 501 17.71 34.29 -16.71
N LEU A 502 18.76 34.19 -17.52
CA LEU A 502 19.85 33.23 -17.31
C LEU A 502 20.54 33.45 -15.96
N LYS A 503 20.76 34.70 -15.56
CA LYS A 503 21.32 35.03 -14.24
C LYS A 503 20.39 34.58 -13.11
N THR A 504 19.10 34.88 -13.19
CA THR A 504 18.10 34.44 -12.20
C THR A 504 18.01 32.91 -12.11
N ILE A 505 18.04 32.21 -13.25
CA ILE A 505 18.05 30.74 -13.29
C ILE A 505 19.30 30.20 -12.58
N ASN A 506 20.47 30.80 -12.81
CA ASN A 506 21.71 30.38 -12.18
C ASN A 506 21.72 30.65 -10.67
N ASP A 507 21.20 31.80 -10.23
CA ASP A 507 21.07 32.15 -8.82
C ASP A 507 20.08 31.19 -8.11
N ASN A 508 18.94 30.88 -8.73
CA ASN A 508 17.99 29.88 -8.22
C ASN A 508 18.60 28.48 -8.15
N LYS A 509 19.41 28.10 -9.16
CA LYS A 509 20.12 26.81 -9.16
C LYS A 509 21.10 26.72 -7.98
N MET A 510 21.87 27.78 -7.72
CA MET A 510 22.80 27.83 -6.58
C MET A 510 22.07 27.72 -5.24
N GLU A 511 20.92 28.39 -5.09
CA GLU A 511 20.11 28.31 -3.86
C GLU A 511 19.50 26.92 -3.67
N MET A 512 19.01 26.29 -4.74
CA MET A 512 18.53 24.90 -4.71
C MET A 512 19.64 23.91 -4.33
N GLU A 513 20.85 24.09 -4.85
CA GLU A 513 22.00 23.24 -4.50
C GLU A 513 22.37 23.40 -3.01
N LYS A 514 22.31 24.63 -2.49
CA LYS A 514 22.54 24.92 -1.07
C LYS A 514 21.47 24.30 -0.16
N GLN A 515 20.21 24.37 -0.56
CA GLN A 515 19.11 23.69 0.15
C GLN A 515 19.30 22.17 0.15
N ARG A 516 19.69 21.59 -0.99
CA ARG A 516 20.02 20.16 -1.11
C ARG A 516 21.18 19.75 -0.20
N GLU A 517 22.24 20.55 -0.15
CA GLU A 517 23.39 20.31 0.73
C GLU A 517 23.00 20.37 2.21
N ASN A 518 22.15 21.32 2.60
CA ASN A 518 21.63 21.42 3.97
C ASN A 518 20.78 20.20 4.35
N LEU A 519 19.89 19.74 3.46
CA LEU A 519 19.09 18.53 3.69
C LEU A 519 19.97 17.27 3.79
N LEU A 520 21.04 17.18 2.98
CA LEU A 520 22.01 16.09 3.07
C LEU A 520 22.75 16.08 4.41
N LYS A 521 23.17 17.26 4.91
CA LYS A 521 23.80 17.40 6.23
C LYS A 521 22.85 17.03 7.37
N GLU A 522 21.58 17.45 7.29
CA GLU A 522 20.56 17.10 8.28
C GLU A 522 20.27 15.59 8.28
N ASN A 523 20.16 14.97 7.09
CA ASN A 523 19.97 13.53 6.98
C ASN A 523 21.17 12.74 7.50
N ALA A 524 22.40 13.18 7.22
CA ALA A 524 23.61 12.57 7.78
C ALA A 524 23.63 12.62 9.32
N ALA A 525 23.25 13.76 9.91
CA ALA A 525 23.13 13.88 11.36
C ALA A 525 22.08 12.93 11.96
N LYS A 526 20.91 12.81 11.31
CA LYS A 526 19.86 11.86 11.73
C LYS A 526 20.30 10.41 11.62
N ILE A 527 21.07 10.05 10.59
CA ILE A 527 21.63 8.70 10.44
C ILE A 527 22.56 8.37 11.60
N ILE A 528 23.45 9.29 11.97
CA ILE A 528 24.35 9.13 13.12
C ILE A 528 23.56 8.97 14.43
N GLU A 529 22.50 9.76 14.65
CA GLU A 529 21.63 9.61 15.82
C GLU A 529 20.93 8.24 15.86
N ILE A 530 20.47 7.74 14.72
CA ILE A 530 19.86 6.42 14.60
C ILE A 530 20.88 5.31 14.88
N GLU A 531 22.10 5.43 14.38
CA GLU A 531 23.19 4.48 14.65
C GLU A 531 23.58 4.44 16.12
N ASN A 532 23.72 5.60 16.77
CA ASN A 532 23.96 5.68 18.21
C ASN A 532 22.80 5.05 19.01
N ALA A 533 21.55 5.28 18.60
CA ALA A 533 20.39 4.67 19.24
C ALA A 533 20.35 3.14 19.04
N LYS A 534 20.73 2.66 17.85
CA LYS A 534 20.84 1.23 17.53
C LYS A 534 21.92 0.56 18.37
N GLU A 535 23.09 1.19 18.52
CA GLU A 535 24.17 0.69 19.36
C GLU A 535 23.75 0.62 20.84
N ALA A 536 23.09 1.68 21.35
CA ALA A 536 22.56 1.69 22.71
C ALA A 536 21.53 0.58 22.96
N LEU A 537 20.65 0.33 21.99
CA LEU A 537 19.68 -0.78 22.07
C LEU A 537 20.38 -2.15 22.01
N SER A 538 21.38 -2.30 21.15
CA SER A 538 22.16 -3.54 21.05
C SER A 538 22.87 -3.86 22.37
N ASN A 539 23.51 -2.86 22.99
CA ASN A 539 24.15 -3.02 24.30
C ASN A 539 23.13 -3.40 25.39
N ARG A 540 21.93 -2.80 25.36
CA ARG A 540 20.86 -3.16 26.30
C ARG A 540 20.37 -4.60 26.10
N LEU A 541 20.30 -5.06 24.85
CA LEU A 541 19.93 -6.44 24.51
C LEU A 541 20.95 -7.43 25.09
N THR A 542 22.25 -7.16 24.92
CA THR A 542 23.31 -8.01 25.49
C THR A 542 23.27 -8.04 27.02
N ALA A 543 22.94 -6.93 27.68
CA ALA A 543 22.79 -6.90 29.15
C ALA A 543 21.60 -7.75 29.62
N ILE A 544 20.47 -7.70 28.91
CA ILE A 544 19.29 -8.53 29.19
C ILE A 544 19.61 -10.02 28.97
N GLU A 545 20.37 -10.35 27.93
CA GLU A 545 20.81 -11.74 27.68
C GLU A 545 21.72 -12.26 28.81
N GLN A 546 22.65 -11.44 29.29
CA GLN A 546 23.48 -11.79 30.45
C GLN A 546 22.65 -11.97 31.73
N GLU A 547 21.66 -11.10 31.97
CA GLU A 547 20.74 -11.22 33.11
C GLU A 547 19.92 -12.51 33.01
N LYS A 548 19.40 -12.84 31.82
CA LYS A 548 18.70 -14.10 31.55
C LYS A 548 19.59 -15.31 31.84
N GLU A 549 20.85 -15.30 31.41
CA GLU A 549 21.78 -16.40 31.71
C GLU A 549 22.10 -16.53 33.21
N CYS A 550 22.19 -15.42 33.94
CA CYS A 550 22.33 -15.43 35.41
C CYS A 550 21.08 -16.02 36.08
N LEU A 551 19.88 -15.64 35.64
CA LEU A 551 18.63 -16.18 36.16
C LEU A 551 18.47 -17.67 35.87
N LEU A 552 18.83 -18.12 34.66
CA LEU A 552 18.81 -19.54 34.31
C LEU A 552 19.78 -20.36 35.17
N ARG A 553 20.98 -19.85 35.46
CA ARG A 553 21.91 -20.49 36.40
C ARG A 553 21.31 -20.57 37.80
N ARG A 554 20.68 -19.50 38.28
CA ARG A 554 20.03 -19.49 39.60
C ARG A 554 18.85 -20.48 39.67
N MET A 555 18.07 -20.61 38.60
CA MET A 555 17.02 -21.63 38.52
C MET A 555 17.59 -23.05 38.62
N ALA A 556 18.68 -23.33 37.90
CA ALA A 556 19.34 -24.64 37.97
C ALA A 556 19.88 -24.95 39.38
N GLU A 557 20.42 -23.95 40.10
CA GLU A 557 20.82 -24.10 41.50
C GLU A 557 19.63 -24.43 42.41
N ILE A 558 18.50 -23.74 42.25
CA ILE A 558 17.28 -23.98 43.03
C ILE A 558 16.71 -25.38 42.74
N GLU A 559 16.74 -25.83 41.48
CA GLU A 559 16.34 -27.19 41.11
C GLU A 559 17.24 -28.23 41.78
N HIS A 560 18.55 -28.00 41.81
CA HIS A 560 19.49 -28.87 42.52
C HIS A 560 19.22 -28.91 44.04
N GLU A 561 19.01 -27.75 44.67
CA GLU A 561 18.64 -27.66 46.09
C GLU A 561 17.33 -28.41 46.38
N ARG A 562 16.33 -28.29 45.49
CA ARG A 562 15.06 -29.02 45.60
C ARG A 562 15.26 -30.53 45.55
N ASP A 563 16.08 -31.02 44.63
CA ASP A 563 16.33 -32.45 44.46
C ASP A 563 17.10 -33.03 45.65
N GLU A 564 18.04 -32.28 46.24
CA GLU A 564 18.69 -32.66 47.50
C GLU A 564 17.69 -32.73 48.66
N LEU A 565 16.78 -31.74 48.78
CA LEU A 565 15.72 -31.78 49.80
C LEU A 565 14.77 -32.98 49.61
N ILE A 566 14.46 -33.36 48.38
CA ILE A 566 13.66 -34.55 48.07
C ILE A 566 14.39 -35.82 48.55
N LYS A 567 15.71 -35.92 48.31
CA LYS A 567 16.52 -37.03 48.83
C LYS A 567 16.51 -37.09 50.35
N TYR A 568 16.71 -35.96 51.04
CA TYR A 568 16.64 -35.90 52.50
C TYR A 568 15.26 -36.30 53.03
N LYS A 569 14.18 -35.84 52.40
CA LYS A 569 12.82 -36.23 52.75
C LYS A 569 12.61 -37.74 52.59
N GLY A 570 13.14 -38.34 51.53
CA GLY A 570 13.12 -39.79 51.30
C GLY A 570 13.86 -40.58 52.39
N GLN A 571 15.04 -40.11 52.80
CA GLN A 571 15.81 -40.72 53.90
C GLN A 571 15.05 -40.64 55.23
N MET A 572 14.48 -39.48 55.55
CA MET A 572 13.65 -39.30 56.76
C MET A 572 12.42 -40.21 56.75
N HIS A 573 11.77 -40.38 55.59
CA HIS A 573 10.64 -41.30 55.46
C HIS A 573 11.04 -42.75 55.73
N SER A 574 12.16 -43.22 55.13
CA SER A 574 12.69 -44.56 55.40
C SER A 574 13.06 -44.77 56.88
N GLN A 575 13.61 -43.75 57.53
CA GLN A 575 13.91 -43.80 58.96
C GLN A 575 12.63 -43.87 59.81
N ASN A 576 11.61 -43.09 59.46
CA ASN A 576 10.30 -43.15 60.13
C ASN A 576 9.62 -44.51 59.94
N GLU A 577 9.70 -45.12 58.76
CA GLU A 577 9.20 -46.49 58.54
C GLU A 577 9.93 -47.52 59.41
N LYS A 578 11.26 -47.41 59.53
CA LYS A 578 12.06 -48.29 60.41
C LYS A 578 11.64 -48.13 61.87
N LEU A 579 11.47 -46.89 62.34
CA LEU A 579 10.98 -46.60 63.69
C LEU A 579 9.58 -47.16 63.90
N HIS A 580 8.69 -47.02 62.91
CA HIS A 580 7.32 -47.55 63.00
C HIS A 580 7.31 -49.07 63.12
N LYS A 581 8.12 -49.77 62.31
CA LYS A 581 8.30 -51.24 62.42
C LYS A 581 8.88 -51.66 63.77
N GLN A 582 9.86 -50.93 64.30
CA GLN A 582 10.38 -51.17 65.65
C GLN A 582 9.30 -50.97 66.72
N MET A 583 8.47 -49.94 66.57
CA MET A 583 7.38 -49.65 67.49
C MET A 583 6.29 -50.73 67.45
N GLU A 584 5.96 -51.23 66.27
CA GLU A 584 5.04 -52.36 66.07
C GLU A 584 5.60 -53.66 66.67
N GLN A 585 6.90 -53.92 66.49
CA GLN A 585 7.58 -55.04 67.12
C GLN A 585 7.54 -54.94 68.65
N ILE A 586 7.87 -53.78 69.23
CA ILE A 586 7.76 -53.55 70.68
C ILE A 586 6.32 -53.73 71.16
N GLN A 587 5.32 -53.30 70.38
CA GLN A 587 3.92 -53.48 70.73
C GLN A 587 3.51 -54.96 70.71
N ASN A 588 3.99 -55.74 69.73
CA ASN A 588 3.77 -57.18 69.67
C ASN A 588 4.47 -57.91 70.82
N GLU A 589 5.70 -57.51 71.16
CA GLU A 589 6.44 -58.00 72.33
C GLU A 589 5.70 -57.67 73.63
N LYS A 590 5.14 -56.45 73.75
CA LYS A 590 4.32 -56.04 74.89
C LYS A 590 3.05 -56.91 75.01
N VAL A 591 2.35 -57.18 73.91
CA VAL A 591 1.18 -58.07 73.91
C VAL A 591 1.56 -59.49 74.33
N THR A 592 2.69 -59.99 73.82
CA THR A 592 3.22 -61.32 74.18
C THR A 592 3.59 -61.38 75.66
N LEU A 593 4.28 -60.36 76.18
CA LEU A 593 4.62 -60.24 77.60
C LEU A 593 3.37 -60.11 78.46
N MET A 594 2.35 -59.35 78.03
CA MET A 594 1.09 -59.22 78.74
C MET A 594 0.37 -60.58 78.83
N LYS A 595 0.40 -61.37 77.75
CA LYS A 595 -0.10 -62.75 77.75
C LYS A 595 0.71 -63.68 78.68
N MET A 596 2.04 -63.55 78.67
CA MET A 596 2.89 -64.28 79.61
C MET A 596 2.66 -63.86 81.07
N VAL A 597 2.34 -62.59 81.33
CA VAL A 597 1.97 -62.08 82.66
C VAL A 597 0.62 -62.65 83.08
N THR A 598 -0.40 -62.68 82.21
CA THR A 598 -1.68 -63.32 82.55
C THR A 598 -1.53 -64.82 82.78
N ASP A 599 -0.71 -65.50 81.97
CA ASP A 599 -0.40 -66.92 82.15
C ASP A 599 0.39 -67.14 83.46
N ALA A 600 1.28 -66.21 83.82
CA ALA A 600 2.02 -66.22 85.07
C ALA A 600 1.14 -65.90 86.28
N GLU A 601 0.13 -65.05 86.16
CA GLU A 601 -0.87 -64.77 87.21
C GLU A 601 -1.77 -65.98 87.47
N VAL A 602 -2.20 -66.69 86.41
CA VAL A 602 -2.91 -67.97 86.53
C VAL A 602 -2.02 -69.02 87.19
N LYS A 603 -0.74 -69.10 86.78
CA LYS A 603 0.26 -69.96 87.43
C LYS A 603 0.56 -69.54 88.86
N GLN A 604 0.53 -68.25 89.19
CA GLN A 604 0.74 -67.73 90.54
C GLN A 604 -0.46 -68.03 91.44
N GLN A 605 -1.68 -68.06 90.91
CA GLN A 605 -2.85 -68.53 91.65
C GLN A 605 -2.76 -70.02 92.00
N THR A 606 -2.34 -70.85 91.03
CA THR A 606 -2.07 -72.28 91.28
C THR A 606 -0.86 -72.49 92.20
N LEU A 607 0.21 -71.68 92.06
CA LEU A 607 1.35 -71.73 92.96
C LEU A 607 1.03 -71.19 94.35
N ASN A 608 0.09 -70.26 94.55
CA ASN A 608 -0.33 -69.82 95.87
C ASN A 608 -1.08 -70.94 96.63
N GLU A 609 -1.77 -71.82 95.91
CA GLU A 609 -2.32 -73.07 96.47
C GLU A 609 -1.20 -74.07 96.80
N GLU A 610 -0.14 -74.14 96.00
CA GLU A 610 1.06 -74.95 96.27
C GLU A 610 1.98 -74.36 97.35
N VAL A 611 2.07 -73.04 97.52
CA VAL A 611 2.88 -72.33 98.53
C VAL A 611 2.26 -72.40 99.92
N ASN A 612 0.94 -72.55 100.01
CA ASN A 612 0.28 -73.00 101.25
C ASN A 612 0.68 -74.44 101.62
N ASN A 613 1.02 -75.28 100.64
CA ASN A 613 1.52 -76.65 100.87
C ASN A 613 3.05 -76.70 101.05
N LEU A 614 3.82 -75.83 100.39
CA LEU A 614 5.28 -75.76 100.42
C LEU A 614 5.83 -74.82 101.51
N SER A 615 5.01 -74.00 102.16
CA SER A 615 5.35 -73.37 103.46
C SER A 615 5.63 -74.41 104.56
N LYS A 616 5.31 -75.69 104.34
CA LYS A 616 5.76 -76.82 105.16
C LYS A 616 7.09 -77.44 104.72
N GLU A 617 7.59 -77.15 103.51
CA GLU A 617 8.82 -77.72 102.92
C GLU A 617 9.94 -76.68 102.66
N LEU A 618 9.67 -75.38 102.85
CA LEU A 618 10.61 -74.24 102.76
C LEU A 618 11.65 -74.17 103.91
N GLY A 619 11.87 -75.29 104.61
CA GLY A 619 13.05 -75.51 105.43
C GLY A 619 14.27 -76.03 104.64
N LYS A 620 14.10 -76.49 103.38
CA LYS A 620 15.13 -77.29 102.68
C LYS A 620 15.85 -76.63 101.49
N LEU A 621 15.49 -75.41 101.05
CA LEU A 621 16.05 -74.81 99.82
C LEU A 621 16.78 -73.47 100.04
N ARG A 622 17.72 -73.45 101.00
CA ARG A 622 18.79 -72.42 101.05
C ARG A 622 19.97 -72.69 100.09
N TYR A 623 19.87 -73.71 99.23
CA TYR A 623 21.00 -74.22 98.43
C TYR A 623 21.05 -73.70 96.97
N CYS A 624 19.98 -73.13 96.42
CA CYS A 624 19.93 -72.72 95.00
C CYS A 624 20.31 -71.25 94.74
N LEU A 625 21.13 -70.64 95.60
CA LEU A 625 21.66 -69.28 95.42
C LEU A 625 23.02 -69.26 94.70
N GLN A 626 23.52 -70.41 94.26
CA GLN A 626 24.83 -70.60 93.63
C GLN A 626 24.81 -70.61 92.08
N GLN A 627 23.64 -70.57 91.43
CA GLN A 627 23.52 -70.63 89.95
C GLN A 627 23.39 -69.25 89.26
N LYS A 628 23.38 -68.14 90.01
CA LYS A 628 23.20 -66.79 89.42
C LYS A 628 24.50 -66.07 89.04
N ASP A 629 25.66 -66.62 89.41
CA ASP A 629 26.96 -65.99 89.14
C ASP A 629 27.49 -66.20 87.70
N GLU A 630 26.88 -67.11 86.93
CA GLU A 630 27.35 -67.48 85.57
C GLU A 630 26.80 -66.56 84.45
N LEU A 631 25.68 -65.86 84.69
CA LEU A 631 25.09 -64.93 83.72
C LEU A 631 25.82 -63.58 83.64
N ILE A 632 26.53 -63.20 84.71
CA ILE A 632 27.30 -61.94 84.79
C ILE A 632 28.61 -62.01 83.98
N ALA A 633 29.08 -63.22 83.65
CA ALA A 633 30.30 -63.42 82.86
C ALA A 633 30.11 -63.20 81.35
N ASN A 634 28.93 -63.52 80.79
CA ASN A 634 28.65 -63.38 79.35
C ASN A 634 28.40 -61.93 78.92
N GLU A 635 27.90 -61.09 79.82
CA GLU A 635 27.59 -59.68 79.53
C GLU A 635 28.86 -58.81 79.36
N LYS A 636 29.96 -59.20 80.04
CA LYS A 636 31.27 -58.53 79.91
C LYS A 636 31.99 -58.80 78.59
N LYS A 637 31.66 -59.90 77.89
CA LYS A 637 32.24 -60.25 76.58
C LYS A 637 31.62 -59.43 75.45
N VAL A 638 30.31 -59.22 75.48
CA VAL A 638 29.57 -58.43 74.49
C VAL A 638 29.96 -56.94 74.53
N GLN A 639 30.27 -56.41 75.71
CA GLN A 639 30.80 -55.03 75.85
C GLN A 639 32.21 -54.85 75.25
N SER A 640 33.03 -55.90 75.18
CA SER A 640 34.37 -55.84 74.58
C SER A 640 34.31 -55.77 73.06
N ASP A 641 33.41 -56.57 72.44
CA ASP A 641 33.29 -56.67 70.98
C ASP A 641 32.65 -55.40 70.37
N LEU A 642 31.70 -54.78 71.08
CA LEU A 642 31.12 -53.48 70.69
C LEU A 642 32.13 -52.34 70.71
N LYS A 643 33.11 -52.37 71.63
CA LYS A 643 34.14 -51.34 71.74
C LYS A 643 35.16 -51.43 70.59
N SER A 644 35.50 -52.64 70.15
CA SER A 644 36.38 -52.89 69.00
C SER A 644 35.78 -52.39 67.68
N ASN A 645 34.48 -52.63 67.46
CA ASN A 645 33.81 -52.20 66.23
C ASN A 645 33.68 -50.67 66.10
N VAL A 646 33.53 -49.95 67.22
CA VAL A 646 33.47 -48.47 67.21
C VAL A 646 34.83 -47.86 66.84
N GLU A 647 35.93 -48.46 67.30
CA GLU A 647 37.29 -48.00 66.93
C GLU A 647 37.61 -48.25 65.45
N GLU A 648 37.15 -49.35 64.87
CA GLU A 648 37.37 -49.66 63.45
C GLU A 648 36.58 -48.74 62.51
N VAL A 649 35.32 -48.43 62.85
CA VAL A 649 34.50 -47.47 62.09
C VAL A 649 35.09 -46.05 62.16
N SER A 650 35.63 -45.65 63.31
CA SER A 650 36.29 -44.34 63.47
C SER A 650 37.55 -44.23 62.60
N LYS A 651 38.37 -45.28 62.51
CA LYS A 651 39.54 -45.31 61.62
C LYS A 651 39.17 -45.27 60.13
N ASN A 652 38.12 -45.99 59.72
CA ASN A 652 37.65 -45.95 58.34
C ASN A 652 37.08 -44.58 57.95
N HIS A 653 36.37 -43.92 58.85
CA HIS A 653 35.87 -42.56 58.63
C HIS A 653 37.03 -41.55 58.45
N GLN A 654 38.07 -41.64 59.27
CA GLN A 654 39.27 -40.79 59.17
C GLN A 654 39.95 -40.92 57.80
N ARG A 655 40.08 -42.16 57.29
CA ARG A 655 40.71 -42.43 55.99
C ARG A 655 39.94 -41.84 54.81
N VAL A 656 38.61 -41.93 54.83
CA VAL A 656 37.74 -41.36 53.77
C VAL A 656 37.81 -39.83 53.76
N VAL A 657 37.90 -39.20 54.93
CA VAL A 657 38.03 -37.74 55.03
C VAL A 657 39.38 -37.25 54.46
N GLU A 658 40.46 -38.00 54.67
CA GLU A 658 41.78 -37.68 54.11
C GLU A 658 41.82 -37.86 52.58
N GLU A 659 41.16 -38.90 52.06
CA GLU A 659 41.06 -39.16 50.62
C GLU A 659 40.23 -38.08 49.90
N LEU A 660 39.11 -37.64 50.49
CA LEU A 660 38.31 -36.52 49.98
C LEU A 660 39.04 -35.17 50.02
N ARG A 661 39.92 -34.95 51.02
CA ARG A 661 40.77 -33.76 51.06
C ARG A 661 41.81 -33.77 49.94
N ALA A 662 42.42 -34.92 49.66
CA ALA A 662 43.39 -35.07 48.58
C ALA A 662 42.76 -34.80 47.19
N THR A 663 41.56 -35.35 46.94
CA THR A 663 40.84 -35.10 45.66
C THR A 663 40.41 -33.64 45.50
N THR A 664 39.99 -32.98 46.57
CA THR A 664 39.64 -31.56 46.55
C THR A 664 40.84 -30.66 46.23
N VAL A 665 42.05 -31.02 46.68
CA VAL A 665 43.28 -30.29 46.35
C VAL A 665 43.65 -30.47 44.88
N ALA A 666 43.61 -31.71 44.37
CA ALA A 666 43.88 -31.98 42.95
C ALA A 666 42.93 -31.23 42.00
N GLN A 667 41.63 -31.20 42.32
CA GLN A 667 40.64 -30.44 41.54
C GLN A 667 40.88 -28.92 41.56
N LYS A 668 41.42 -28.37 42.65
CA LYS A 668 41.81 -26.95 42.72
C LYS A 668 43.01 -26.64 41.84
N GLU A 669 44.00 -27.53 41.77
CA GLU A 669 45.17 -27.38 40.90
C GLU A 669 44.79 -27.45 39.41
N GLU A 670 43.93 -28.39 39.03
CA GLU A 670 43.39 -28.48 37.67
C GLU A 670 42.59 -27.22 37.26
N LEU A 671 41.79 -26.68 38.18
CA LEU A 671 41.04 -25.45 37.96
C LEU A 671 41.98 -24.26 37.72
N GLU A 672 43.10 -24.19 38.43
CA GLU A 672 44.05 -23.09 38.28
C GLU A 672 44.82 -23.19 36.94
N ILE A 673 45.22 -24.40 36.54
CA ILE A 673 45.81 -24.66 35.21
C ILE A 673 44.83 -24.26 34.10
N ALA A 674 43.52 -24.54 34.27
CA ALA A 674 42.50 -24.16 33.30
C ALA A 674 42.33 -22.64 33.19
N LYS A 675 42.41 -21.90 34.31
CA LYS A 675 42.37 -20.42 34.31
C LYS A 675 43.59 -19.81 33.62
N ASP A 676 44.77 -20.37 33.82
CA ASP A 676 46.00 -19.91 33.18
C ASP A 676 45.92 -20.11 31.66
N ARG A 677 45.44 -21.27 31.21
CA ARG A 677 45.22 -21.56 29.79
C ARG A 677 44.18 -20.64 29.14
N LEU A 678 43.10 -20.33 29.86
CA LEU A 678 42.08 -19.40 29.40
C LEU A 678 42.62 -17.97 29.29
N SER A 679 43.48 -17.57 30.23
CA SER A 679 44.18 -16.28 30.19
C SER A 679 45.16 -16.19 29.02
N GLN A 680 45.86 -17.29 28.69
CA GLN A 680 46.73 -17.36 27.52
C GLN A 680 45.93 -17.21 26.21
N LEU A 681 44.85 -17.97 26.04
CA LEU A 681 43.98 -17.90 24.84
C LEU A 681 43.40 -16.50 24.63
N ARG A 682 43.08 -15.77 25.70
CA ARG A 682 42.61 -14.38 25.60
C ARG A 682 43.69 -13.43 25.04
N ARG A 683 44.96 -13.64 25.38
CA ARG A 683 46.07 -12.83 24.82
C ARG A 683 46.30 -13.15 23.35
N GLU A 684 46.29 -14.43 22.99
CA GLU A 684 46.42 -14.88 21.59
C GLU A 684 45.27 -14.35 20.72
N LYS A 685 44.04 -14.35 21.24
CA LYS A 685 42.89 -13.73 20.55
C LYS A 685 43.12 -12.24 20.29
N ALA A 686 43.58 -11.49 21.30
CA ALA A 686 43.84 -10.06 21.18
C ALA A 686 44.94 -9.75 20.15
N THR A 687 45.99 -10.58 20.07
CA THR A 687 47.04 -10.41 19.05
C THR A 687 46.52 -10.66 17.63
N VAL A 688 45.67 -11.67 17.44
CA VAL A 688 45.05 -11.95 16.12
C VAL A 688 44.08 -10.84 15.71
N GLU A 689 43.31 -10.27 16.64
CA GLU A 689 42.44 -9.12 16.37
C GLU A 689 43.26 -7.89 15.94
N GLN A 690 44.42 -7.66 16.56
CA GLN A 690 45.33 -6.58 16.18
C GLN A 690 45.95 -6.80 14.79
N GLU A 691 46.35 -8.03 14.46
CA GLU A 691 46.87 -8.37 13.13
C GLU A 691 45.81 -8.21 12.04
N ASN A 692 44.57 -8.62 12.29
CA ASN A 692 43.45 -8.41 11.38
C ASN A 692 43.16 -6.93 11.15
N ALA A 693 43.20 -6.10 12.20
CA ALA A 693 43.03 -4.65 12.05
C ALA A 693 44.10 -4.03 11.16
N LYS A 694 45.36 -4.48 11.30
CA LYS A 694 46.47 -4.03 10.45
C LYS A 694 46.32 -4.47 8.99
N LEU A 695 45.92 -5.71 8.75
CA LEU A 695 45.68 -6.21 7.38
C LEU A 695 44.55 -5.46 6.67
N LEU A 696 43.52 -5.02 7.40
CA LEU A 696 42.45 -4.19 6.83
C LEU A 696 42.95 -2.80 6.43
N GLU A 697 43.83 -2.20 7.24
CA GLU A 697 44.47 -0.91 6.92
C GLU A 697 45.36 -1.02 5.68
N ASP A 698 46.17 -2.08 5.60
CA ASP A 698 47.03 -2.36 4.44
C ASP A 698 46.20 -2.58 3.16
N LEU A 699 45.06 -3.29 3.26
CA LEU A 699 44.16 -3.53 2.12
C LEU A 699 43.53 -2.23 1.61
N SER A 700 43.07 -1.37 2.52
CA SER A 700 42.55 -0.04 2.18
C SER A 700 43.60 0.83 1.47
N ALA A 701 44.86 0.80 1.93
CA ALA A 701 45.94 1.57 1.32
C ALA A 701 46.23 1.10 -0.12
N VAL A 702 46.21 -0.21 -0.37
CA VAL A 702 46.41 -0.79 -1.72
C VAL A 702 45.25 -0.44 -2.66
N GLU A 703 44.02 -0.34 -2.16
CA GLU A 703 42.86 0.09 -2.95
C GLU A 703 42.99 1.55 -3.39
N GLU A 704 43.41 2.44 -2.49
CA GLU A 704 43.67 3.85 -2.80
C GLU A 704 44.79 4.01 -3.83
N GLU A 705 45.88 3.25 -3.71
CA GLU A 705 46.98 3.28 -4.68
C GLU A 705 46.54 2.79 -6.06
N ASN A 706 45.74 1.73 -6.12
CA ASN A 706 45.15 1.25 -7.37
C ASN A 706 44.23 2.29 -8.02
N GLN A 707 43.46 3.02 -7.22
CA GLN A 707 42.58 4.07 -7.73
C GLN A 707 43.40 5.22 -8.31
N LYS A 708 44.47 5.63 -7.64
CA LYS A 708 45.40 6.66 -8.12
C LYS A 708 46.10 6.26 -9.42
N LEU A 709 46.54 5.00 -9.54
CA LEU A 709 47.13 4.47 -10.77
C LEU A 709 46.14 4.46 -11.94
N LYS A 710 44.85 4.17 -11.69
CA LYS A 710 43.80 4.26 -12.73
C LYS A 710 43.63 5.68 -13.24
N ASP A 711 43.70 6.67 -12.34
CA ASP A 711 43.57 8.08 -12.70
C ASP A 711 44.80 8.59 -13.49
N ASP A 712 46.01 8.14 -13.11
CA ASP A 712 47.27 8.51 -13.77
C ASP A 712 47.44 7.86 -15.16
N ILE A 713 46.90 6.64 -15.36
CA ILE A 713 46.96 5.93 -16.66
C ILE A 713 45.94 6.50 -17.67
N ARG A 714 44.93 7.27 -17.23
CA ARG A 714 43.92 7.83 -18.14
C ARG A 714 44.55 8.95 -18.99
N PRO A 715 44.80 8.74 -20.31
CA PRO A 715 45.42 9.76 -21.12
C PRO A 715 44.45 10.95 -21.25
N PRO A 716 44.93 12.20 -21.17
CA PRO A 716 44.09 13.36 -21.48
C PRO A 716 43.64 13.22 -22.93
N ILE A 717 42.33 13.33 -23.16
CA ILE A 717 41.66 13.24 -24.46
C ILE A 717 42.34 14.24 -25.42
N LYS A 718 43.22 13.75 -26.29
CA LYS A 718 44.08 14.56 -27.15
C LYS A 718 43.48 14.76 -28.54
N THR A 719 42.48 13.97 -28.92
CA THR A 719 41.83 14.08 -30.24
C THR A 719 40.32 14.28 -30.17
N GLN A 720 39.77 14.94 -31.18
CA GLN A 720 38.32 15.14 -31.34
C GLN A 720 37.56 13.81 -31.48
N LEU A 721 38.24 12.78 -32.01
CA LEU A 721 37.72 11.42 -32.11
C LEU A 721 37.57 10.77 -30.73
N GLU A 722 38.60 10.86 -29.88
CA GLU A 722 38.56 10.38 -28.50
C GLU A 722 37.47 11.11 -27.69
N ARG A 723 37.26 12.41 -27.94
CA ARG A 723 36.19 13.17 -27.27
C ARG A 723 34.80 12.66 -27.66
N ARG A 724 34.58 12.32 -28.94
CA ARG A 724 33.32 11.70 -29.39
C ARG A 724 33.15 10.28 -28.86
N PHE A 725 34.22 9.48 -28.82
CA PHE A 725 34.17 8.15 -28.22
C PHE A 725 33.85 8.21 -26.72
N GLU A 726 34.45 9.13 -25.97
CA GLU A 726 34.17 9.31 -24.55
C GLU A 726 32.75 9.85 -24.32
N GLU A 727 32.26 10.72 -25.19
CA GLU A 727 30.86 11.19 -25.16
C GLU A 727 29.87 10.05 -25.45
N SER A 728 30.16 9.19 -26.44
CA SER A 728 29.36 7.97 -26.69
C SER A 728 29.43 7.00 -25.51
N ARG A 729 30.60 6.83 -24.89
CA ARG A 729 30.79 5.99 -23.69
C ARG A 729 30.00 6.55 -22.51
N TYR A 730 30.03 7.86 -22.31
CA TYR A 730 29.26 8.55 -21.28
C TYR A 730 27.76 8.37 -21.49
N ARG A 731 27.26 8.60 -22.71
CA ARG A 731 25.83 8.38 -23.04
C ARG A 731 25.41 6.93 -22.83
N LEU A 732 26.26 5.97 -23.22
CA LEU A 732 26.02 4.56 -22.97
C LEU A 732 26.00 4.24 -21.48
N ASN A 733 26.91 4.82 -20.69
CA ASN A 733 26.98 4.60 -19.26
C ASN A 733 25.75 5.20 -18.54
N CYS A 734 25.30 6.39 -18.96
CA CYS A 734 24.04 6.97 -18.47
C CYS A 734 22.85 6.07 -18.83
N ALA A 735 22.78 5.55 -20.06
CA ALA A 735 21.71 4.64 -20.45
C ALA A 735 21.73 3.33 -19.65
N LEU A 736 22.91 2.74 -19.42
CA LEU A 736 23.07 1.56 -18.58
C LEU A 736 22.70 1.83 -17.12
N GLN A 737 23.03 3.01 -16.59
CA GLN A 737 22.65 3.40 -15.24
C GLN A 737 21.12 3.52 -15.12
N THR A 738 20.46 4.12 -16.10
CA THR A 738 18.98 4.14 -16.16
C THR A 738 18.39 2.74 -16.27
N VAL A 739 19.03 1.81 -16.99
CA VAL A 739 18.60 0.40 -17.04
C VAL A 739 18.74 -0.26 -15.67
N HIS A 740 19.86 -0.09 -14.97
CA HIS A 740 20.02 -0.63 -13.61
C HIS A 740 18.98 -0.04 -12.64
N GLU A 741 18.68 1.26 -12.73
CA GLU A 741 17.63 1.89 -11.93
C GLU A 741 16.25 1.26 -12.19
N TYR A 742 15.92 0.96 -13.45
CA TYR A 742 14.69 0.24 -13.78
C TYR A 742 14.71 -1.22 -13.33
N GLU A 743 15.84 -1.91 -13.41
CA GLU A 743 15.98 -3.28 -12.90
C GLU A 743 15.80 -3.34 -11.38
N ASP A 744 16.40 -2.39 -10.65
CA ASP A 744 16.22 -2.25 -9.20
C ASP A 744 14.75 -2.00 -8.84
N GLU A 745 14.07 -1.14 -9.60
CA GLU A 745 12.65 -0.86 -9.38
C GLU A 745 11.78 -2.08 -9.68
N ILE A 746 12.10 -2.85 -10.73
CA ILE A 746 11.45 -4.14 -11.02
C ILE A 746 11.66 -5.14 -9.88
N VAL A 747 12.86 -5.22 -9.32
CA VAL A 747 13.16 -6.10 -8.18
C VAL A 747 12.37 -5.67 -6.93
N LYS A 748 12.27 -4.38 -6.64
CA LYS A 748 11.41 -3.88 -5.54
C LYS A 748 9.95 -4.23 -5.77
N LEU A 749 9.42 -4.03 -6.97
CA LEU A 749 8.03 -4.37 -7.31
C LEU A 749 7.77 -5.88 -7.19
N ARG A 750 8.71 -6.72 -7.60
CA ARG A 750 8.62 -8.18 -7.41
C ARG A 750 8.63 -8.56 -5.93
N ARG A 751 9.46 -7.91 -5.11
CA ARG A 751 9.47 -8.13 -3.66
C ARG A 751 8.13 -7.73 -3.02
N GLN A 752 7.58 -6.59 -3.42
CA GLN A 752 6.26 -6.15 -2.94
C GLN A 752 5.15 -7.12 -3.35
N LEU A 753 5.19 -7.66 -4.57
CA LEU A 753 4.24 -8.70 -5.01
C LEU A 753 4.34 -9.96 -4.14
N ALA A 754 5.55 -10.47 -3.86
CA ALA A 754 5.73 -11.61 -2.97
C ALA A 754 5.24 -11.33 -1.53
N GLU A 755 5.44 -10.10 -1.04
CA GLU A 755 4.88 -9.67 0.25
C GLU A 755 3.34 -9.59 0.24
N PHE A 756 2.71 -9.29 -0.90
CA PHE A 756 1.25 -9.36 -1.03
C PHE A 756 0.74 -10.79 -1.12
N GLU A 757 1.43 -11.68 -1.83
CA GLU A 757 1.08 -13.10 -1.92
C GLU A 757 1.12 -13.78 -0.55
N THR A 758 2.18 -13.56 0.22
CA THR A 758 2.29 -14.06 1.60
C THR A 758 1.19 -13.52 2.53
N LYS A 759 0.86 -12.23 2.43
CA LYS A 759 -0.29 -11.65 3.16
C LYS A 759 -1.63 -12.28 2.75
N LEU A 760 -1.77 -12.68 1.49
CA LEU A 760 -2.96 -13.36 0.97
C LEU A 760 -3.07 -14.79 1.54
N GLU A 761 -1.96 -15.52 1.63
CA GLU A 761 -1.91 -16.82 2.31
C GLU A 761 -2.25 -16.71 3.80
N ASP A 762 -1.71 -15.71 4.50
CA ASP A 762 -2.02 -15.49 5.92
C ASP A 762 -3.50 -15.11 6.11
N ARG A 763 -4.08 -14.33 5.19
CA ARG A 763 -5.52 -14.07 5.20
C ARG A 763 -6.33 -15.36 5.00
N SER A 764 -5.91 -16.24 4.09
CA SER A 764 -6.57 -17.53 3.89
C SER A 764 -6.51 -18.41 5.14
N LYS A 765 -5.38 -18.42 5.86
CA LYS A 765 -5.27 -19.11 7.16
C LYS A 765 -6.24 -18.53 8.19
N ILE A 766 -6.31 -17.20 8.31
CA ILE A 766 -7.25 -16.53 9.20
C ILE A 766 -8.70 -16.87 8.85
N GLU A 767 -9.05 -16.90 7.55
CA GLU A 767 -10.40 -17.29 7.10
C GLU A 767 -10.73 -18.75 7.48
N ASN A 768 -9.76 -19.66 7.38
CA ASN A 768 -9.92 -21.04 7.84
C ASN A 768 -10.09 -21.14 9.36
N ASP A 769 -9.30 -20.40 10.15
CA ASP A 769 -9.43 -20.35 11.61
C ASP A 769 -10.80 -19.79 12.02
N PHE A 770 -11.30 -18.77 11.31
CA PHE A 770 -12.66 -18.24 11.50
C PHE A 770 -13.74 -19.26 11.15
N ALA A 771 -13.53 -20.09 10.13
CA ALA A 771 -14.45 -21.17 9.79
C ALA A 771 -14.49 -22.23 10.90
N GLN A 772 -13.33 -22.64 11.42
CA GLN A 772 -13.22 -23.58 12.54
C GLN A 772 -13.86 -23.02 13.83
N LEU A 773 -13.63 -21.74 14.16
CA LEU A 773 -14.26 -21.09 15.30
C LEU A 773 -15.78 -21.01 15.15
N ARG A 774 -16.29 -20.76 13.94
CA ARG A 774 -17.74 -20.80 13.67
C ARG A 774 -18.30 -22.19 13.88
N GLU A 775 -17.63 -23.23 13.41
CA GLU A 775 -18.06 -24.61 13.60
C GLU A 775 -18.08 -24.99 15.09
N TYR A 776 -17.02 -24.65 15.83
CA TYR A 776 -16.95 -24.87 17.27
C TYR A 776 -18.05 -24.13 18.04
N SER A 777 -18.32 -22.86 17.68
CA SER A 777 -19.44 -22.10 18.25
C SER A 777 -20.79 -22.76 17.98
N GLN A 778 -21.00 -23.27 16.76
CA GLN A 778 -22.23 -23.98 16.40
C GLN A 778 -22.37 -25.30 17.18
N GLN A 779 -21.28 -26.00 17.44
CA GLN A 779 -21.27 -27.20 18.28
C GLN A 779 -21.63 -26.86 19.73
N LEU A 780 -21.08 -25.77 20.29
CA LEU A 780 -21.44 -25.30 21.63
C LEU A 780 -22.92 -24.89 21.72
N GLU A 781 -23.45 -24.18 20.73
CA GLU A 781 -24.88 -23.84 20.67
C GLU A 781 -25.77 -25.08 20.66
N LYS A 782 -25.42 -26.11 19.89
CA LYS A 782 -26.12 -27.40 19.89
C LYS A 782 -26.06 -28.06 21.28
N GLN A 783 -24.91 -28.04 21.94
CA GLN A 783 -24.76 -28.57 23.30
C GLN A 783 -25.61 -27.80 24.30
N PHE A 784 -25.62 -26.46 24.27
CA PHE A 784 -26.44 -25.64 25.14
C PHE A 784 -27.94 -25.84 24.89
N SER A 785 -28.37 -25.95 23.63
CA SER A 785 -29.75 -26.27 23.29
C SER A 785 -30.16 -27.65 23.86
N THR A 786 -29.30 -28.65 23.73
CA THR A 786 -29.53 -29.99 24.30
C THR A 786 -29.61 -29.95 25.82
N GLN A 787 -28.72 -29.21 26.48
CA GLN A 787 -28.75 -29.02 27.93
C GLN A 787 -30.02 -28.29 28.37
N SER A 788 -30.46 -27.26 27.63
CA SER A 788 -31.71 -26.56 27.91
C SER A 788 -32.91 -27.49 27.83
N HIS A 789 -33.01 -28.30 26.77
CA HIS A 789 -34.08 -29.30 26.64
C HIS A 789 -34.06 -30.32 27.78
N LEU A 790 -32.87 -30.78 28.21
CA LEU A 790 -32.74 -31.68 29.34
C LEU A 790 -33.20 -31.03 30.65
N ILE A 791 -32.83 -29.77 30.88
CA ILE A 791 -33.26 -28.99 32.05
C ILE A 791 -34.78 -28.85 32.05
N ASP A 792 -35.40 -28.53 30.91
CA ASP A 792 -36.84 -28.37 30.82
C ASP A 792 -37.58 -29.70 31.02
N ALA A 793 -37.06 -30.81 30.49
CA ALA A 793 -37.58 -32.15 30.77
C ALA A 793 -37.47 -32.53 32.26
N LEU A 794 -36.35 -32.19 32.92
CA LEU A 794 -36.18 -32.40 34.36
C LEU A 794 -37.11 -31.54 35.19
N LYS A 795 -37.30 -30.26 34.84
CA LYS A 795 -38.27 -29.37 35.49
C LYS A 795 -39.68 -29.94 35.39
N GLU A 796 -40.07 -30.42 34.22
CA GLU A 796 -41.40 -31.02 34.02
C GLU A 796 -41.58 -32.27 34.92
N LYS A 797 -40.57 -33.16 34.97
CA LYS A 797 -40.60 -34.32 35.89
C LYS A 797 -40.71 -33.91 37.36
N ILE A 798 -40.00 -32.85 37.78
CA ILE A 798 -40.10 -32.34 39.16
C ILE A 798 -41.49 -31.79 39.44
N ILE A 799 -42.08 -31.04 38.50
CA ILE A 799 -43.45 -30.53 38.62
C ILE A 799 -44.45 -31.68 38.74
N GLN A 800 -44.31 -32.72 37.92
CA GLN A 800 -45.16 -33.91 37.96
C GLN A 800 -45.01 -34.68 39.28
N HIS A 801 -43.78 -34.88 39.76
CA HIS A 801 -43.52 -35.51 41.06
C HIS A 801 -44.13 -34.70 42.20
N LYS A 802 -44.03 -33.36 42.14
CA LYS A 802 -44.67 -32.48 43.12
C LYS A 802 -46.19 -32.62 43.09
N LYS A 803 -46.83 -32.60 41.92
CA LYS A 803 -48.28 -32.83 41.77
C LYS A 803 -48.72 -34.16 42.39
N PHE A 804 -47.94 -35.23 42.17
CA PHE A 804 -48.21 -36.54 42.76
C PHE A 804 -48.04 -36.54 44.29
N THR A 805 -47.00 -35.86 44.80
CA THR A 805 -46.76 -35.74 46.25
C THR A 805 -47.87 -34.91 46.93
N ASP A 806 -48.27 -33.80 46.32
CA ASP A 806 -49.37 -32.95 46.78
C ASP A 806 -50.69 -33.74 46.76
N PHE A 807 -50.94 -34.57 45.74
CA PHE A 807 -52.08 -35.47 45.66
C PHE A 807 -52.07 -36.51 46.80
N LEU A 808 -50.95 -37.18 47.06
CA LEU A 808 -50.84 -38.15 48.16
C LEU A 808 -51.07 -37.48 49.51
N SER A 809 -50.52 -36.27 49.70
CA SER A 809 -50.68 -35.50 50.94
C SER A 809 -52.15 -35.12 51.16
N ALA A 810 -52.84 -34.65 50.12
CA ALA A 810 -54.28 -34.35 50.18
C ALA A 810 -55.12 -35.60 50.47
N ALA A 811 -54.81 -36.73 49.82
CA ALA A 811 -55.51 -37.99 50.05
C ALA A 811 -55.31 -38.53 51.48
N THR A 812 -54.20 -38.21 52.15
CA THR A 812 -53.97 -38.59 53.54
C THR A 812 -54.56 -37.61 54.56
N ASP A 813 -54.68 -36.32 54.23
CA ASP A 813 -55.18 -35.27 55.13
C ASP A 813 -56.71 -35.22 55.23
N ASP A 814 -57.43 -35.72 54.21
CA ASP A 814 -58.91 -35.73 54.17
C ASP A 814 -59.57 -36.65 55.22
N GLY A 815 -58.80 -37.35 56.08
CA GLY A 815 -59.33 -38.17 57.16
C GLY A 815 -60.11 -39.41 56.68
N GLU A 816 -60.02 -39.75 55.40
CA GLU A 816 -60.64 -40.91 54.79
C GLU A 816 -59.84 -42.17 55.16
N HIS A 817 -60.47 -43.10 55.87
CA HIS A 817 -59.81 -44.28 56.44
C HIS A 817 -60.06 -45.58 55.67
N SER A 818 -60.67 -45.52 54.49
CA SER A 818 -60.83 -46.71 53.64
C SER A 818 -59.77 -46.70 52.54
N CYS A 819 -59.06 -47.83 52.40
CA CYS A 819 -58.12 -48.02 51.29
C CYS A 819 -58.80 -47.98 49.91
N GLU A 820 -60.11 -48.25 49.85
CA GLU A 820 -60.89 -48.23 48.60
C GLU A 820 -61.04 -46.80 48.05
N ASP A 821 -61.27 -45.80 48.91
CA ASP A 821 -61.43 -44.40 48.49
C ASP A 821 -60.11 -43.81 47.94
N ILE A 822 -58.99 -44.17 48.57
CA ILE A 822 -57.64 -43.80 48.11
C ILE A 822 -57.33 -44.48 46.76
N GLU A 823 -57.81 -45.72 46.56
CA GLU A 823 -57.62 -46.46 45.32
C GLU A 823 -58.37 -45.82 44.14
N GLU A 824 -59.61 -45.38 44.35
CA GLU A 824 -60.45 -44.71 43.34
C GLU A 824 -59.89 -43.31 43.00
N LYS A 825 -59.43 -42.54 43.99
CA LYS A 825 -58.74 -41.26 43.74
C LYS A 825 -57.43 -41.47 42.96
N LEU A 826 -56.67 -42.53 43.26
CA LEU A 826 -55.48 -42.91 42.48
C LEU A 826 -55.84 -43.36 41.06
N GLU A 827 -57.05 -43.87 40.85
CA GLU A 827 -57.58 -44.22 39.53
C GLU A 827 -57.81 -43.00 38.66
N HIS A 828 -58.55 -42.02 39.15
CA HIS A 828 -58.74 -40.77 38.43
C HIS A 828 -57.44 -39.99 38.24
N PHE A 829 -56.51 -40.01 39.21
CA PHE A 829 -55.19 -39.40 39.04
C PHE A 829 -54.37 -40.08 37.92
N CYS A 830 -54.37 -41.42 37.85
CA CYS A 830 -53.75 -42.16 36.74
C CYS A 830 -54.34 -41.83 35.37
N GLU A 831 -55.66 -41.64 35.29
CA GLU A 831 -56.34 -41.32 34.03
C GLU A 831 -56.07 -39.89 33.57
N SER A 832 -55.80 -38.98 34.51
CA SER A 832 -55.41 -37.59 34.23
C SER A 832 -53.96 -37.42 33.76
N GLN A 833 -53.11 -38.43 33.99
CA GLN A 833 -51.69 -38.41 33.60
C GLN A 833 -51.54 -38.74 32.10
N GLN A 834 -50.91 -37.83 31.35
CA GLN A 834 -50.60 -38.06 29.92
C GLN A 834 -49.29 -38.84 29.70
N ASP A 835 -48.40 -38.91 30.71
CA ASP A 835 -47.11 -39.61 30.61
C ASP A 835 -47.25 -41.08 31.06
N GLU A 836 -46.92 -42.02 30.17
CA GLU A 836 -46.97 -43.46 30.42
C GLU A 836 -46.10 -43.89 31.60
N GLY A 837 -44.93 -43.28 31.79
CA GLY A 837 -44.00 -43.66 32.87
C GLY A 837 -44.51 -43.35 34.28
N ASN A 838 -45.23 -42.23 34.43
CA ASN A 838 -45.87 -41.89 35.70
C ASN A 838 -47.11 -42.74 35.96
N ARG A 839 -47.83 -43.12 34.89
CA ARG A 839 -48.99 -44.01 34.96
C ARG A 839 -48.60 -45.39 35.47
N GLU A 840 -47.45 -45.93 35.04
CA GLU A 840 -46.91 -47.20 35.56
C GLU A 840 -46.60 -47.13 37.06
N SER A 841 -45.94 -46.05 37.49
CA SER A 841 -45.57 -45.85 38.90
C SER A 841 -46.80 -45.76 39.81
N THR A 842 -47.81 -45.02 39.35
CA THR A 842 -49.08 -44.85 40.07
C THR A 842 -49.90 -46.15 40.06
N ASN A 843 -49.90 -46.91 38.96
CA ASN A 843 -50.53 -48.23 38.87
C ASN A 843 -49.85 -49.27 39.79
N LEU A 844 -48.53 -49.19 39.96
CA LEU A 844 -47.79 -50.05 40.88
C LEU A 844 -48.22 -49.78 42.33
N LEU A 845 -48.33 -48.50 42.72
CA LEU A 845 -48.82 -48.11 44.04
C LEU A 845 -50.25 -48.60 44.26
N ARG A 846 -51.11 -48.48 43.25
CA ARG A 846 -52.49 -48.99 43.28
C ARG A 846 -52.54 -50.51 43.52
N ARG A 847 -51.69 -51.28 42.83
CA ARG A 847 -51.56 -52.74 43.05
C ARG A 847 -51.06 -53.09 44.44
N LEU A 848 -50.18 -52.27 45.03
CA LEU A 848 -49.70 -52.48 46.38
C LEU A 848 -50.81 -52.22 47.41
N ILE A 849 -51.53 -51.11 47.30
CA ILE A 849 -52.66 -50.78 48.19
C ILE A 849 -53.72 -51.89 48.14
N ARG A 850 -54.12 -52.34 46.94
CA ARG A 850 -55.06 -53.44 46.75
C ARG A 850 -54.61 -54.76 47.38
N LYS A 851 -53.30 -55.05 47.36
CA LYS A 851 -52.73 -56.22 48.05
C LYS A 851 -52.80 -56.10 49.57
N PHE A 852 -52.64 -54.90 50.13
CA PHE A 852 -52.74 -54.70 51.57
C PHE A 852 -54.19 -54.75 52.06
N SER A 853 -55.17 -54.28 51.28
CA SER A 853 -56.59 -54.33 51.64
C SER A 853 -57.18 -55.75 51.65
N GLN A 854 -56.56 -56.72 50.98
CA GLN A 854 -57.04 -58.11 50.91
C GLN A 854 -56.55 -59.01 52.06
N VAL A 855 -55.76 -58.49 53.02
CA VAL A 855 -55.06 -59.31 54.02
C VAL A 855 -55.86 -59.54 55.32
N ASP A 856 -56.99 -58.88 55.55
CA ASP A 856 -57.73 -58.97 56.84
C ASP A 856 -58.77 -60.10 56.96
N GLY A 857 -58.53 -61.23 56.28
CA GLY A 857 -59.52 -62.31 56.22
C GLY A 857 -58.99 -63.74 56.17
N SER A 858 -57.91 -64.10 56.88
CA SER A 858 -57.65 -65.52 57.17
C SER A 858 -56.64 -65.76 58.30
N SER A 859 -57.04 -66.60 59.24
CA SER A 859 -56.22 -67.18 60.29
C SER A 859 -55.43 -68.40 59.77
N ARG A 860 -54.21 -68.53 60.32
CA ARG A 860 -53.42 -69.76 60.54
C ARG A 860 -52.54 -70.37 59.43
N ASP A 861 -51.26 -70.46 59.83
CA ASP A 861 -50.24 -71.48 59.57
C ASP A 861 -49.77 -71.78 58.14
N ARG A 862 -48.57 -71.28 57.83
CA ARG A 862 -47.47 -72.11 57.28
C ARG A 862 -46.11 -71.43 57.37
N SER A 863 -45.32 -71.86 58.35
CA SER A 863 -43.86 -71.87 58.28
C SER A 863 -43.41 -72.74 57.10
N SER A 864 -42.53 -72.24 56.22
CA SER A 864 -41.48 -73.00 55.51
C SER A 864 -40.92 -72.21 54.31
N ALA A 865 -39.79 -71.53 54.51
CA ALA A 865 -38.71 -71.39 53.54
C ALA A 865 -37.59 -70.53 54.16
N TYR A 866 -36.76 -71.17 54.98
CA TYR A 866 -35.43 -70.65 55.31
C TYR A 866 -34.49 -70.83 54.11
N ASN A 867 -33.57 -69.87 53.97
CA ASN A 867 -32.28 -69.95 53.28
C ASN A 867 -32.24 -70.15 51.76
N SER A 868 -32.00 -69.04 51.05
CA SER A 868 -30.87 -69.00 50.12
C SER A 868 -30.14 -67.66 50.22
N HIS A 869 -28.91 -67.73 50.73
CA HIS A 869 -27.94 -66.64 50.71
C HIS A 869 -27.70 -66.17 49.26
N THR A 870 -28.00 -64.92 48.96
CA THR A 870 -27.24 -64.16 47.96
C THR A 870 -26.50 -63.06 48.67
N LYS A 871 -25.18 -63.17 48.63
CA LYS A 871 -24.21 -62.21 49.16
C LYS A 871 -24.50 -60.82 48.60
N VAL A 872 -25.06 -59.94 49.41
CA VAL A 872 -24.92 -58.49 49.20
C VAL A 872 -23.45 -58.18 49.45
N ARG A 873 -22.69 -57.99 48.37
CA ARG A 873 -21.35 -57.41 48.42
C ARG A 873 -21.45 -56.03 49.09
N PRO A 874 -20.56 -55.67 50.02
CA PRO A 874 -20.44 -54.29 50.46
C PRO A 874 -20.04 -53.45 49.25
N TYR A 875 -20.81 -52.41 48.96
CA TYR A 875 -20.37 -51.32 48.10
C TYR A 875 -19.19 -50.64 48.81
N ASN A 876 -17.98 -51.06 48.46
CA ASN A 876 -16.79 -50.29 48.74
C ASN A 876 -16.86 -49.01 47.91
N SER A 877 -16.95 -47.90 48.63
CA SER A 877 -16.33 -46.64 48.22
C SER A 877 -14.86 -46.89 47.88
N ALA A 878 -14.50 -46.74 46.61
CA ALA A 878 -13.12 -46.57 46.18
C ALA A 878 -13.09 -45.68 44.93
N ASP A 879 -12.47 -44.52 45.11
CA ASP A 879 -11.72 -43.71 44.17
C ASP A 879 -12.26 -43.45 42.75
N SER A 880 -12.68 -42.20 42.61
CA SER A 880 -12.38 -41.34 41.48
C SER A 880 -10.91 -41.43 41.03
N GLY A 881 -10.69 -41.93 39.82
CA GLY A 881 -9.42 -41.82 39.11
C GLY A 881 -9.54 -42.39 37.69
N GLU A 882 -8.91 -41.71 36.73
CA GLU A 882 -8.73 -42.09 35.32
C GLU A 882 -9.90 -41.83 34.35
N TRP A 883 -9.95 -40.57 33.91
CA TRP A 883 -10.29 -40.24 32.53
C TRP A 883 -9.06 -40.52 31.66
N LEU A 884 -9.11 -41.52 30.78
CA LEU A 884 -8.21 -41.63 29.63
C LEU A 884 -9.01 -41.85 28.35
N SER A 885 -8.68 -40.99 27.40
CA SER A 885 -9.25 -40.84 26.07
C SER A 885 -9.16 -42.11 25.23
N ASN A 886 -10.29 -42.50 24.64
CA ASN A 886 -10.32 -43.33 23.44
C ASN A 886 -10.42 -42.42 22.22
N SER A 887 -9.32 -42.31 21.46
CA SER A 887 -9.36 -42.00 20.04
C SER A 887 -8.13 -42.58 19.37
N SER A 888 -8.32 -43.75 18.76
CA SER A 888 -7.44 -44.30 17.75
C SER A 888 -8.29 -45.17 16.85
N GLU A 889 -8.78 -44.57 15.76
CA GLU A 889 -9.18 -45.31 14.58
C GLU A 889 -8.27 -44.84 13.43
N ALA A 890 -7.49 -45.79 12.95
CA ALA A 890 -6.51 -45.61 11.90
C ALA A 890 -7.20 -45.62 10.54
N LEU A 891 -6.91 -44.62 9.70
CA LEU A 891 -6.97 -44.77 8.26
C LEU A 891 -5.65 -44.33 7.66
N ALA A 892 -5.04 -45.28 6.96
CA ALA A 892 -3.91 -45.07 6.09
C ALA A 892 -4.35 -44.28 4.85
N SER A 893 -3.58 -43.27 4.47
CA SER A 893 -3.39 -42.92 3.07
C SER A 893 -1.93 -42.53 2.86
N LEU A 894 -1.30 -43.33 2.00
CA LEU A 894 0.02 -43.11 1.43
C LEU A 894 0.06 -41.85 0.56
N ASP A 895 1.29 -41.38 0.41
CA ASP A 895 1.86 -40.67 -0.74
C ASP A 895 1.77 -39.14 -0.71
N GLU A 896 2.81 -38.53 -0.13
CA GLU A 896 3.42 -37.33 -0.73
C GLU A 896 4.88 -37.24 -0.29
N ARG A 897 5.79 -37.43 -1.25
CA ARG A 897 7.23 -37.24 -1.10
C ARG A 897 7.50 -35.74 -1.03
N HIS A 898 8.01 -35.27 0.09
CA HIS A 898 8.72 -34.00 0.16
C HIS A 898 10.23 -34.26 0.24
N ASP A 899 10.95 -33.76 -0.77
CA ASP A 899 12.40 -33.69 -0.81
C ASP A 899 12.91 -32.83 0.35
N LEU A 900 13.50 -33.49 1.35
CA LEU A 900 14.21 -32.83 2.44
C LEU A 900 15.55 -32.33 1.91
N SER A 901 15.82 -31.04 2.10
CA SER A 901 17.08 -30.42 1.70
C SER A 901 18.27 -30.97 2.50
N ASP A 902 19.42 -31.09 1.84
CA ASP A 902 20.66 -31.63 2.41
C ASP A 902 21.11 -30.92 3.70
N ASP A 903 20.69 -29.68 3.93
CA ASP A 903 21.02 -28.89 5.12
C ASP A 903 20.37 -29.43 6.41
N GLU A 904 19.19 -30.06 6.32
CA GLU A 904 18.54 -30.67 7.49
C GLU A 904 19.16 -32.02 7.87
N ILE A 905 19.71 -32.73 6.88
CA ILE A 905 20.45 -33.99 7.07
C ILE A 905 21.82 -33.70 7.71
N GLU A 906 22.48 -32.60 7.32
CA GLU A 906 23.74 -32.13 7.91
C GLU A 906 23.56 -31.71 9.38
N ALA A 907 22.45 -31.04 9.71
CA ALA A 907 22.12 -30.62 11.08
C ALA A 907 21.82 -31.81 12.01
N ALA A 908 21.17 -32.86 11.50
CA ALA A 908 20.92 -34.09 12.24
C ALA A 908 22.22 -34.88 12.50
N ARG A 909 23.15 -34.92 11.53
CA ARG A 909 24.47 -35.56 11.72
C ARG A 909 25.33 -34.85 12.76
N ARG A 910 25.29 -33.51 12.82
CA ARG A 910 26.03 -32.73 13.84
C ARG A 910 25.54 -32.99 15.26
N LYS A 911 24.23 -33.26 15.46
CA LYS A 911 23.68 -33.63 16.77
C LYS A 911 24.07 -35.04 17.22
N GLN A 912 24.31 -35.98 16.29
CA GLN A 912 24.75 -37.34 16.62
C GLN A 912 26.24 -37.40 17.04
N ILE A 913 27.09 -36.55 16.46
CA ILE A 913 28.54 -36.54 16.73
C ILE A 913 28.86 -35.98 18.13
N ILE A 914 28.07 -35.04 18.64
CA ILE A 914 28.25 -34.45 19.98
C ILE A 914 27.88 -35.44 21.10
N LYS A 915 27.08 -36.48 20.81
CA LYS A 915 26.69 -37.48 21.81
C LYS A 915 27.73 -38.59 22.04
N ASN A 916 28.72 -38.74 21.13
CA ASN A 916 29.73 -39.79 21.19
C ASN A 916 31.12 -39.32 21.69
N THR A 917 31.26 -38.08 22.15
CA THR A 917 32.55 -37.51 22.59
C THR A 917 32.61 -37.14 24.08
N ARG A 918 31.69 -37.66 24.90
CA ARG A 918 31.83 -37.66 26.36
C ARG A 918 32.02 -39.09 26.87
N GLY A 919 33.29 -39.52 26.85
CA GLY A 919 33.86 -40.53 27.74
C GLY A 919 34.74 -39.82 28.75
#